data_AF-A0AAV2J0B7-F1
#
_entry.id   AF-A0AAV2J0B7-F1
#
_cell.length_a   1.000
_cell.length_b   1.000
_cell.length_c   1.000
_cell.angle_alpha   90.00
_cell.angle_beta   90.00
_cell.angle_gamma   90.00
#
_symmetry.space_group_name_H-M   'P 1'
#
loop_
_entity.id
_entity.type
_entity.pdbx_description
1 polymer ?
#
loop_
_entity_poly.entity_id
_entity_poly.type
_entity_poly.pdbx_seq_one_letter_code
_entity_poly.pdbx_strand_id
1 'polypeptide(L)'
;MRFPAALTNPSTVGPLMSSPAPGVVPPAFAAPFTPLPSGSAPMSGPGPEVIFSGKHNGICIYFTRILGPIWDGSLAVEKTISKGTQNVNILESSVSSVDLEAVLKELCGLREFLDKNSQFNPSSLDAVSFNSPANLQQRLLGFMRPDGANTQQVQQELQRKYHTKAQLYEKVSLQGIQQLVHRSHQTLALWKLLCDHQFSLIMSELPRDIQEQMKGVCFKDVVIRGKELSGALITAIINVYIKDNASVDAISTHLRDLCPLLYSNDDCICSKANELLQSSKQIASKAEKERTLRESLRLYQQISQHTDLSLVCAQYRQVRFYEGVLELCLTSADKKDPQRFGPHYYKNGEPEDDRVGQQAFQERLLCYKCITDTMQELVNQSKAAPQSPSVPKQPGPPVLTSDPNMLSNEEATAHFEQMLGLAQRSQDELFHIALYNWLIQAELTDKLLEVNSAHLEEHLMHMIKQDQSKVHNMDLLWRYYEKNRNFGKAAHVLARLADMHSSEISLKQRLEYVARAILSAKSASCISAQAADGEFLHELEAKMELARIQVQIQETLLRHYSHHPSVKTVVSQLDSELMDLTKLYGEFADLYKLSECKLAIIHCAGHSDPVLVHSLWQEIMEKELSDSVAMSPSDRMRSVSLKLVSLGKMYAGTPRYFPLEFLVRFLEQEVCRLQWDVGFVSRTLLEIGVQLPRLFEVYDQLFKTRDPCWQRLKKPLHLVECVHVLLSSFVDDPSKVPTYDRRRFTNVCLDNICGYLVELQSLSPNSALQQIIGNFKALQSKLETLH
;
A
#
# COMPACT_ATOMS: atom_id res chain seq x y z
N MET A 1 0.37 4.83 6.30
CA MET A 1 -0.62 4.58 7.38
C MET A 1 -1.34 3.28 7.07
N ARG A 2 -1.35 2.31 8.00
CA ARG A 2 -2.05 1.02 7.83
C ARG A 2 -3.56 1.23 7.75
N PHE A 3 -4.16 0.85 6.63
CA PHE A 3 -5.59 0.56 6.55
C PHE A 3 -5.83 -0.82 7.20
N PRO A 4 -6.81 -0.98 8.10
CA PRO A 4 -7.12 -2.28 8.66
C PRO A 4 -7.83 -3.14 7.61
N ALA A 5 -7.30 -4.33 7.33
CA ALA A 5 -7.88 -5.31 6.41
C ALA A 5 -8.58 -6.47 7.14
N ALA A 6 -9.80 -6.74 6.65
CA ALA A 6 -10.60 -7.97 6.61
C ALA A 6 -11.08 -8.68 7.90
N LEU A 7 -12.42 -8.68 8.06
CA LEU A 7 -13.19 -9.71 8.77
C LEU A 7 -14.10 -10.45 7.77
N THR A 8 -14.04 -11.78 7.85
CA THR A 8 -15.04 -12.84 7.59
C THR A 8 -16.23 -12.61 6.64
N ASN A 9 -16.39 -13.56 5.69
CA ASN A 9 -17.50 -13.76 4.74
C ASN A 9 -18.92 -13.57 5.32
N PRO A 10 -19.86 -12.96 4.57
CA PRO A 10 -21.28 -13.04 4.85
C PRO A 10 -22.02 -14.05 3.95
N SER A 11 -22.91 -14.80 4.58
CA SER A 11 -23.98 -15.57 3.96
C SER A 11 -25.07 -14.66 3.37
N THR A 12 -25.63 -15.13 2.27
CA THR A 12 -26.76 -14.65 1.46
C THR A 12 -28.01 -14.22 2.25
N VAL A 13 -28.33 -12.91 2.28
CA VAL A 13 -29.70 -12.35 2.42
C VAL A 13 -29.75 -10.96 1.75
N GLY A 14 -30.77 -10.68 0.93
CA GLY A 14 -30.91 -9.46 0.10
C GLY A 14 -31.10 -8.14 0.88
N PRO A 15 -31.02 -6.98 0.20
CA PRO A 15 -30.82 -5.70 0.87
C PRO A 15 -32.12 -5.15 1.48
N LEU A 16 -32.16 -5.15 2.82
CA LEU A 16 -33.04 -4.30 3.62
C LEU A 16 -32.39 -2.92 3.78
N MET A 17 -33.17 -1.87 3.52
CA MET A 17 -32.86 -0.49 3.89
C MET A 17 -32.57 -0.43 5.40
N SER A 18 -31.36 -0.02 5.78
CA SER A 18 -30.97 0.17 7.19
C SER A 18 -30.34 1.55 7.39
N SER A 19 -30.82 2.20 8.45
CA SER A 19 -30.45 3.50 9.00
C SER A 19 -28.96 3.62 9.35
N PRO A 20 -28.34 4.82 9.32
CA PRO A 20 -26.96 4.98 9.76
C PRO A 20 -26.87 4.94 11.29
N ALA A 21 -25.99 4.08 11.82
CA ALA A 21 -25.56 4.12 13.22
C ALA A 21 -24.54 5.25 13.45
N PRO A 22 -24.48 5.84 14.66
CA PRO A 22 -23.85 7.13 14.90
C PRO A 22 -22.33 7.01 15.14
N GLY A 23 -21.54 7.85 14.47
CA GLY A 23 -20.10 7.95 14.76
C GLY A 23 -19.34 8.94 13.90
N VAL A 24 -18.89 10.04 14.55
CA VAL A 24 -17.83 10.98 14.15
C VAL A 24 -18.18 12.03 13.08
N VAL A 25 -18.57 13.22 13.56
CA VAL A 25 -18.72 14.46 12.80
C VAL A 25 -17.44 15.30 12.97
N PRO A 26 -16.81 15.85 11.91
CA PRO A 26 -15.71 16.82 12.02
C PRO A 26 -16.21 18.21 12.44
N PRO A 27 -15.40 19.05 13.12
CA PRO A 27 -15.89 20.23 13.81
C PRO A 27 -15.98 21.44 12.88
N ALA A 28 -17.19 21.77 12.42
CA ALA A 28 -17.48 23.08 11.86
C ALA A 28 -18.29 23.91 12.87
N PHE A 29 -17.71 25.07 13.20
CA PHE A 29 -18.15 26.12 14.11
C PHE A 29 -19.67 26.33 14.20
N ALA A 30 -20.27 25.70 15.21
CA ALA A 30 -21.46 26.20 15.88
C ALA A 30 -21.09 26.33 17.36
N ALA A 31 -20.89 27.55 17.85
CA ALA A 31 -20.63 27.79 19.26
C ALA A 31 -21.81 27.25 20.09
N PRO A 32 -21.64 26.19 20.88
CA PRO A 32 -22.64 25.79 21.85
C PRO A 32 -22.45 26.69 23.07
N PHE A 33 -23.53 27.31 23.53
CA PHE A 33 -23.58 27.88 24.87
C PHE A 33 -23.25 26.76 25.88
N THR A 34 -22.03 26.75 26.40
CA THR A 34 -21.66 25.99 27.59
C THR A 34 -21.94 26.85 28.83
N PRO A 35 -22.62 26.32 29.85
CA PRO A 35 -22.67 26.97 31.16
C PRO A 35 -21.27 26.89 31.79
N LEU A 36 -20.77 28.02 32.30
CA LEU A 36 -19.50 28.08 33.05
C LEU A 36 -19.51 27.09 34.24
N PRO A 37 -18.35 26.49 34.59
CA PRO A 37 -18.24 25.59 35.74
C PRO A 37 -18.36 26.37 37.05
N SER A 38 -19.30 25.97 37.89
CA SER A 38 -19.48 26.46 39.26
C SER A 38 -18.44 25.84 40.18
N GLY A 39 -17.29 26.51 40.32
CA GLY A 39 -16.31 26.28 41.38
C GLY A 39 -16.26 27.46 42.34
N SER A 40 -17.21 27.55 43.29
CA SER A 40 -17.05 28.23 44.58
C SER A 40 -18.27 27.96 45.48
N ALA A 41 -18.01 27.78 46.76
CA ALA A 41 -18.97 27.48 47.82
C ALA A 41 -20.11 28.53 47.92
N PRO A 42 -21.26 28.19 48.54
CA PRO A 42 -22.52 28.89 48.35
C PRO A 42 -22.61 30.13 49.22
N MET A 43 -22.55 31.32 48.62
CA MET A 43 -22.92 32.58 49.27
C MET A 43 -23.55 33.53 48.26
N SER A 44 -24.86 33.41 48.04
CA SER A 44 -25.81 34.51 47.74
C SER A 44 -27.11 33.93 47.14
N GLY A 45 -28.27 34.39 47.59
CA GLY A 45 -29.60 33.92 47.20
C GLY A 45 -29.96 34.08 45.71
N PRO A 46 -31.19 33.67 45.31
CA PRO A 46 -31.62 33.68 43.91
C PRO A 46 -31.51 35.10 43.35
N GLY A 47 -30.79 35.26 42.24
CA GLY A 47 -30.77 36.52 41.49
C GLY A 47 -32.19 36.92 41.04
N PRO A 48 -32.44 38.21 40.78
CA PRO A 48 -33.77 38.71 40.46
C PRO A 48 -34.34 38.02 39.20
N GLU A 49 -35.55 37.46 39.35
CA GLU A 49 -36.33 36.83 38.28
C GLU A 49 -36.72 37.90 37.24
N VAL A 50 -36.44 37.62 35.96
CA VAL A 50 -36.72 38.56 34.88
C VAL A 50 -38.19 38.41 34.49
N ILE A 51 -38.99 39.44 34.78
CA ILE A 51 -40.41 39.49 34.39
C ILE A 51 -40.50 40.08 32.97
N PHE A 52 -41.02 39.29 32.03
CA PHE A 52 -41.23 39.75 30.65
C PHE A 52 -42.41 40.72 30.56
N SER A 53 -42.37 41.61 29.55
CA SER A 53 -43.43 42.59 29.32
C SER A 53 -44.78 41.95 28.96
N GLY A 54 -45.86 42.73 29.12
CA GLY A 54 -47.19 42.33 28.66
C GLY A 54 -47.27 42.08 27.15
N LYS A 55 -46.42 42.74 26.35
CA LYS A 55 -46.30 42.49 24.90
C LYS A 55 -45.83 41.07 24.64
N HIS A 56 -44.75 40.65 25.28
CA HIS A 56 -44.23 39.29 25.19
C HIS A 56 -45.28 38.26 25.59
N ASN A 57 -45.89 38.44 26.78
CA ASN A 57 -46.87 37.48 27.30
C ASN A 57 -48.13 37.42 26.44
N GLY A 58 -48.60 38.55 25.90
CA GLY A 58 -49.74 38.59 24.98
C GLY A 58 -49.50 37.79 23.70
N ILE A 59 -48.30 37.91 23.10
CA ILE A 59 -47.93 37.13 21.90
C ILE A 59 -47.88 35.63 22.23
N CYS A 60 -47.28 35.25 23.35
CA CYS A 60 -47.22 33.85 23.79
C CYS A 60 -48.62 33.26 23.99
N ILE A 61 -49.48 33.95 24.74
CA ILE A 61 -50.85 33.49 25.01
C ILE A 61 -51.64 33.32 23.71
N TYR A 62 -51.51 34.26 22.79
CA TYR A 62 -52.19 34.19 21.50
C TYR A 62 -51.68 33.03 20.64
N PHE A 63 -50.36 32.85 20.56
CA PHE A 63 -49.74 31.70 19.88
C PHE A 63 -50.20 30.35 20.47
N THR A 64 -50.18 30.21 21.80
CA THR A 64 -50.65 29.00 22.48
C THR A 64 -52.12 28.73 22.23
N ARG A 65 -52.96 29.77 22.11
CA ARG A 65 -54.38 29.63 21.82
C ARG A 65 -54.65 29.14 20.40
N ILE A 66 -53.88 29.62 19.42
CA ILE A 66 -53.98 29.16 18.01
C ILE A 66 -53.59 27.69 17.90
N LEU A 67 -52.45 27.29 18.50
CA LEU A 67 -51.93 25.93 18.36
C LEU A 67 -52.48 24.92 19.37
N GLY A 68 -53.15 25.38 20.43
CA GLY A 68 -53.64 24.54 21.53
C GLY A 68 -54.36 23.25 21.12
N PRO A 69 -55.25 23.27 20.11
CA PRO A 69 -55.95 22.06 19.65
C PRO A 69 -55.04 20.99 19.03
N ILE A 70 -53.92 21.40 18.44
CA ILE A 70 -53.03 20.51 17.67
C ILE A 70 -51.68 20.27 18.36
N TRP A 71 -51.30 21.10 19.32
CA TRP A 71 -49.94 21.14 19.89
C TRP A 71 -49.50 19.81 20.53
N ASP A 72 -50.38 19.21 21.33
CA ASP A 72 -50.17 17.91 21.97
C ASP A 72 -50.76 16.74 21.18
N GLY A 73 -51.41 17.01 20.04
CA GLY A 73 -51.95 15.98 19.16
C GLY A 73 -50.85 15.22 18.42
N SER A 74 -51.03 13.92 18.24
CA SER A 74 -50.18 13.10 17.35
C SER A 74 -50.43 13.49 15.90
N LEU A 75 -49.43 13.40 15.02
CA LEU A 75 -49.60 13.71 13.58
C LEU A 75 -50.39 12.65 12.81
N ALA A 76 -50.26 11.38 13.20
CA ALA A 76 -50.81 10.25 12.45
C ALA A 76 -51.60 9.29 13.35
N VAL A 77 -52.72 8.78 12.85
CA VAL A 77 -53.55 7.77 13.51
C VAL A 77 -53.62 6.52 12.63
N GLU A 78 -53.44 5.36 13.25
CA GLU A 78 -53.54 4.07 12.56
C GLU A 78 -55.00 3.63 12.47
N LYS A 79 -55.45 3.33 11.25
CA LYS A 79 -56.79 2.86 10.95
C LYS A 79 -56.72 1.53 10.22
N THR A 80 -57.31 0.51 10.82
CA THR A 80 -57.37 -0.83 10.22
C THR A 80 -58.59 -0.92 9.31
N ILE A 81 -58.36 -1.10 8.00
CA ILE A 81 -59.43 -1.35 7.02
C ILE A 81 -59.44 -2.85 6.72
N SER A 82 -60.56 -3.50 7.02
CA SER A 82 -60.82 -4.90 6.71
C SER A 82 -61.37 -5.03 5.27
N LYS A 83 -60.54 -5.53 4.34
CA LYS A 83 -60.99 -5.98 3.01
C LYS A 83 -61.06 -7.51 3.01
N GLY A 84 -62.17 -8.09 3.46
CA GLY A 84 -62.33 -9.55 3.55
C GLY A 84 -61.44 -10.19 4.63
N THR A 85 -60.76 -11.30 4.32
CA THR A 85 -59.89 -12.06 5.25
C THR A 85 -58.53 -11.42 5.53
N GLN A 86 -58.25 -10.23 4.98
CA GLN A 86 -57.01 -9.47 5.26
C GLN A 86 -57.34 -8.10 5.86
N ASN A 87 -56.72 -7.82 7.01
CA ASN A 87 -56.73 -6.51 7.66
C ASN A 87 -55.52 -5.71 7.18
N VAL A 88 -55.74 -4.53 6.59
CA VAL A 88 -54.67 -3.61 6.18
C VAL A 88 -54.69 -2.38 7.09
N ASN A 89 -53.58 -2.14 7.79
CA ASN A 89 -53.41 -0.93 8.61
C ASN A 89 -52.91 0.22 7.73
N ILE A 90 -53.62 1.35 7.75
CA ILE A 90 -53.25 2.57 7.03
C ILE A 90 -53.10 3.71 8.02
N LEU A 91 -52.07 4.53 7.85
CA LEU A 91 -51.87 5.76 8.64
C LEU A 91 -52.60 6.91 7.94
N GLU A 92 -53.56 7.51 8.64
CA GLU A 92 -54.26 8.73 8.22
C GLU A 92 -53.81 9.91 9.08
N SER A 93 -53.94 11.13 8.57
CA SER A 93 -53.71 12.34 9.37
C SER A 93 -54.70 12.41 10.53
N SER A 94 -54.23 12.77 11.72
CA SER A 94 -55.08 12.94 12.92
C SER A 94 -56.07 14.10 12.80
N VAL A 95 -55.74 15.09 11.97
CA VAL A 95 -56.52 16.32 11.76
C VAL A 95 -56.87 16.44 10.28
N SER A 96 -58.07 16.95 9.97
CA SER A 96 -58.52 17.14 8.59
C SER A 96 -57.78 18.30 7.91
N SER A 97 -57.63 18.25 6.57
CA SER A 97 -56.96 19.32 5.80
C SER A 97 -57.66 20.69 5.98
N VAL A 98 -58.99 20.70 6.18
CA VAL A 98 -59.78 21.92 6.39
C VAL A 98 -59.47 22.57 7.74
N ASP A 99 -59.33 21.77 8.80
CA ASP A 99 -58.99 22.28 10.13
C ASP A 99 -57.54 22.80 10.17
N LEU A 100 -56.62 22.10 9.48
CA LEU A 100 -55.24 22.56 9.32
C LEU A 100 -55.17 23.90 8.59
N GLU A 101 -55.99 24.10 7.55
CA GLU A 101 -56.05 25.36 6.80
C GLU A 101 -56.55 26.53 7.65
N ALA A 102 -57.55 26.31 8.50
CA ALA A 102 -58.05 27.34 9.41
C ALA A 102 -56.96 27.81 10.39
N VAL A 103 -56.27 26.86 11.04
CA VAL A 103 -55.18 27.16 11.98
C VAL A 103 -53.99 27.82 11.26
N LEU A 104 -53.66 27.36 10.06
CA LEU A 104 -52.58 27.93 9.25
C LEU A 104 -52.85 29.38 8.85
N LYS A 105 -54.11 29.73 8.52
CA LYS A 105 -54.50 31.10 8.20
C LYS A 105 -54.35 32.04 9.39
N GLU A 106 -54.76 31.61 10.59
CA GLU A 106 -54.58 32.39 11.83
C GLU A 106 -53.09 32.57 12.17
N LEU A 107 -52.31 31.50 12.05
CA LEU A 107 -50.87 31.53 12.32
C LEU A 107 -50.10 32.38 11.29
N CYS A 108 -50.53 32.39 10.03
CA CYS A 108 -49.99 33.26 8.99
C CYS A 108 -50.25 34.74 9.32
N GLY A 109 -51.45 35.08 9.79
CA GLY A 109 -51.77 36.42 10.29
C GLY A 109 -50.85 36.86 11.43
N LEU A 110 -50.58 35.97 12.40
CA LEU A 110 -49.63 36.24 13.49
C LEU A 110 -48.20 36.41 12.97
N ARG A 111 -47.75 35.54 12.06
CA ARG A 111 -46.42 35.60 11.43
C ARG A 111 -46.21 36.95 10.74
N GLU A 112 -47.13 37.35 9.86
CA GLU A 112 -47.04 38.63 9.16
C GLU A 112 -47.05 39.81 10.11
N PHE A 113 -47.87 39.76 11.16
CA PHE A 113 -47.90 40.79 12.19
C PHE A 113 -46.53 40.92 12.88
N LEU A 114 -45.92 39.79 13.27
CA LEU A 114 -44.61 39.80 13.91
C LEU A 114 -43.51 40.29 12.95
N ASP A 115 -43.53 39.87 11.69
CA ASP A 115 -42.53 40.29 10.71
C ASP A 115 -42.61 41.79 10.40
N LYS A 116 -43.82 42.32 10.19
CA LYS A 116 -44.06 43.76 9.96
C LYS A 116 -43.65 44.61 11.16
N ASN A 117 -43.85 44.11 12.39
CA ASN A 117 -43.59 44.85 13.62
C ASN A 117 -42.26 44.52 14.30
N SER A 118 -41.46 43.62 13.72
CA SER A 118 -40.13 43.23 14.23
C SER A 118 -39.14 44.40 14.26
N GLN A 119 -39.34 45.41 13.39
CA GLN A 119 -38.54 46.65 13.34
C GLN A 119 -38.88 47.67 14.44
N PHE A 120 -40.05 47.56 15.09
CA PHE A 120 -40.51 48.51 16.11
C PHE A 120 -40.01 48.19 17.54
N ASN A 121 -38.91 47.45 17.67
CA ASN A 121 -38.19 47.42 18.96
C ASN A 121 -37.54 48.79 19.19
N PRO A 122 -37.78 49.45 20.34
CA PRO A 122 -37.38 50.84 20.58
C PRO A 122 -35.87 50.90 20.83
N SER A 123 -35.08 50.99 19.76
CA SER A 123 -33.63 51.27 19.83
C SER A 123 -33.10 51.93 18.55
N SER A 124 -33.92 52.74 17.86
CA SER A 124 -33.49 53.53 16.70
C SER A 124 -33.08 54.96 17.05
N LEU A 125 -32.60 55.20 18.27
CA LEU A 125 -31.80 56.39 18.58
C LEU A 125 -30.39 55.92 18.95
N ASP A 126 -29.45 56.24 18.06
CA ASP A 126 -28.00 55.99 18.10
C ASP A 126 -27.50 54.58 17.72
N ALA A 127 -27.68 54.21 16.45
CA ALA A 127 -26.91 53.14 15.80
C ALA A 127 -25.99 53.71 14.72
N VAL A 128 -24.87 54.32 15.15
CA VAL A 128 -23.64 54.26 14.35
C VAL A 128 -22.89 53.01 14.79
N SER A 129 -22.82 52.04 13.87
CA SER A 129 -21.85 50.94 13.72
C SER A 129 -21.13 50.42 14.97
N PHE A 130 -21.52 49.23 15.43
CA PHE A 130 -20.70 48.37 16.29
C PHE A 130 -20.47 47.00 15.63
N ASN A 131 -19.55 46.96 14.68
CA ASN A 131 -18.86 45.73 14.29
C ASN A 131 -17.48 45.72 14.95
N SER A 132 -17.27 44.77 15.88
CA SER A 132 -16.01 44.30 16.51
C SER A 132 -16.03 44.36 18.04
N PRO A 133 -15.68 43.25 18.75
CA PRO A 133 -15.62 43.18 20.20
C PRO A 133 -14.36 43.80 20.83
N ALA A 134 -13.55 44.53 20.06
CA ALA A 134 -12.25 45.06 20.52
C ALA A 134 -12.34 46.45 21.20
N ASN A 135 -13.44 47.20 21.08
CA ASN A 135 -13.51 48.59 21.56
C ASN A 135 -14.16 48.80 22.93
N LEU A 136 -14.56 47.73 23.64
CA LEU A 136 -15.12 47.87 24.99
C LEU A 136 -14.03 48.17 26.04
N GLN A 137 -12.77 47.87 25.73
CA GLN A 137 -11.65 48.04 26.66
C GLN A 137 -11.11 49.47 26.74
N GLN A 138 -11.50 50.38 25.83
CA GLN A 138 -10.91 51.73 25.75
C GLN A 138 -11.77 52.86 26.35
N ARG A 139 -12.99 52.59 26.82
CA ARG A 139 -13.80 53.57 27.58
C ARG A 139 -13.76 53.39 29.10
N LEU A 140 -13.05 52.38 29.60
CA LEU A 140 -12.89 52.10 31.04
C LEU A 140 -11.76 52.91 31.72
N LEU A 141 -11.01 53.71 30.96
CA LEU A 141 -9.74 54.32 31.43
C LEU A 141 -9.80 55.83 31.70
N GLY A 142 -10.98 56.43 31.79
CA GLY A 142 -11.09 57.87 31.97
C GLY A 142 -12.17 58.29 32.94
N PHE A 143 -12.05 57.95 34.22
CA PHE A 143 -12.54 58.77 35.36
C PHE A 143 -11.95 58.24 36.67
N MET A 144 -10.63 58.38 36.82
CA MET A 144 -10.00 58.37 38.14
C MET A 144 -10.30 59.72 38.82
N ARG A 145 -11.27 59.74 39.72
CA ARG A 145 -11.22 60.63 40.89
C ARG A 145 -11.62 59.82 42.13
N PRO A 146 -10.79 59.81 43.19
CA PRO A 146 -11.22 59.32 44.49
C PRO A 146 -12.11 60.41 45.09
N ASP A 147 -13.29 60.04 45.60
CA ASP A 147 -13.87 60.56 46.84
C ASP A 147 -15.36 60.20 46.93
N GLY A 148 -15.74 59.51 48.01
CA GLY A 148 -17.12 59.35 48.48
C GLY A 148 -17.95 58.27 47.77
N ALA A 149 -17.95 57.05 48.31
CA ALA A 149 -18.92 56.02 47.95
C ALA A 149 -20.35 56.44 48.33
N ASN A 150 -21.08 57.07 47.40
CA ASN A 150 -22.52 57.22 47.50
C ASN A 150 -23.19 55.91 47.11
N THR A 151 -23.71 55.17 48.09
CA THR A 151 -24.49 53.92 47.91
C THR A 151 -25.59 54.06 46.85
N GLN A 152 -26.14 55.27 46.64
CA GLN A 152 -27.13 55.57 45.61
C GLN A 152 -26.60 55.52 44.17
N GLN A 153 -25.34 55.91 43.90
CA GLN A 153 -24.76 55.86 42.54
C GLN A 153 -24.43 54.43 42.13
N VAL A 154 -23.89 53.63 43.06
CA VAL A 154 -23.64 52.20 42.85
C VAL A 154 -24.96 51.45 42.62
N GLN A 155 -26.03 51.85 43.32
CA GLN A 155 -27.36 51.26 43.14
C GLN A 155 -28.00 51.66 41.80
N GLN A 156 -27.83 52.91 41.34
CA GLN A 156 -28.27 53.34 40.00
C GLN A 156 -27.54 52.61 38.86
N GLU A 157 -26.22 52.41 38.98
CA GLU A 157 -25.46 51.65 38.00
C GLU A 157 -25.86 50.16 37.96
N LEU A 158 -26.08 49.54 39.13
CA LEU A 158 -26.62 48.17 39.20
C LEU A 158 -28.00 48.10 38.54
N GLN A 159 -28.89 49.05 38.84
CA GLN A 159 -30.24 49.09 38.28
C GLN A 159 -30.25 49.29 36.77
N ARG A 160 -29.34 50.13 36.24
CA ARG A 160 -29.15 50.29 34.79
C ARG A 160 -28.63 49.00 34.14
N LYS A 161 -27.67 48.31 34.77
CA LYS A 161 -27.19 46.99 34.31
C LYS A 161 -28.32 45.94 34.31
N TYR A 162 -29.14 45.88 35.35
CA TYR A 162 -30.28 44.96 35.39
C TYR A 162 -31.35 45.29 34.34
N HIS A 163 -31.65 46.58 34.10
CA HIS A 163 -32.58 46.99 33.04
C HIS A 163 -32.08 46.61 31.65
N THR A 164 -30.81 46.89 31.33
CA THR A 164 -30.22 46.49 30.05
C THR A 164 -30.22 44.97 29.88
N LYS A 165 -29.96 44.22 30.96
CA LYS A 165 -30.01 42.75 30.95
C LYS A 165 -31.44 42.25 30.71
N ALA A 166 -32.45 42.83 31.36
CA ALA A 166 -33.86 42.49 31.17
C ALA A 166 -34.33 42.77 29.73
N GLN A 167 -33.95 43.91 29.16
CA GLN A 167 -34.24 44.25 27.75
C GLN A 167 -33.58 43.28 26.78
N LEU A 168 -32.34 42.87 27.05
CA LEU A 168 -31.65 41.85 26.26
C LEU A 168 -32.39 40.51 26.31
N TYR A 169 -32.78 40.05 27.50
CA TYR A 169 -33.54 38.81 27.67
C TYR A 169 -34.91 38.86 26.97
N GLU A 170 -35.62 39.98 27.06
CA GLU A 170 -36.89 40.16 26.35
C GLU A 170 -36.70 40.12 24.83
N LYS A 171 -35.67 40.81 24.31
CA LYS A 171 -35.35 40.79 22.87
C LYS A 171 -35.03 39.37 22.39
N VAL A 172 -34.21 38.63 23.12
CA VAL A 172 -33.84 37.25 22.79
C VAL A 172 -35.08 36.34 22.83
N SER A 173 -35.95 36.50 23.84
CA SER A 173 -37.17 35.70 23.96
C SER A 173 -38.17 35.99 22.84
N LEU A 174 -38.39 37.27 22.50
CA LEU A 174 -39.24 37.68 21.38
C LEU A 174 -38.73 37.16 20.03
N GLN A 175 -37.40 37.19 19.82
CA GLN A 175 -36.79 36.58 18.63
C GLN A 175 -37.00 35.06 18.61
N GLY A 176 -36.88 34.39 19.77
CA GLY A 176 -37.17 32.97 19.91
C GLY A 176 -38.62 32.62 19.56
N ILE A 177 -39.59 33.41 20.04
CA ILE A 177 -41.02 33.24 19.71
C ILE A 177 -41.27 33.49 18.22
N GLN A 178 -40.66 34.50 17.62
CA GLN A 178 -40.77 34.75 16.18
C GLN A 178 -40.24 33.55 15.37
N GLN A 179 -39.08 33.01 15.73
CA GLN A 179 -38.53 31.80 15.12
C GLN A 179 -39.45 30.59 15.31
N LEU A 180 -40.05 30.44 16.49
CA LEU A 180 -40.99 29.37 16.78
C LEU A 180 -42.25 29.49 15.91
N VAL A 181 -42.82 30.68 15.77
CA VAL A 181 -43.98 30.95 14.90
C VAL A 181 -43.65 30.59 13.45
N HIS A 182 -42.47 30.99 12.95
CA HIS A 182 -42.01 30.62 11.61
C HIS A 182 -41.87 29.11 11.43
N ARG A 183 -41.26 28.41 12.38
CA ARG A 183 -41.12 26.95 12.33
C ARG A 183 -42.47 26.25 12.40
N SER A 184 -43.33 26.61 13.34
CA SER A 184 -44.68 26.06 13.47
C SER A 184 -45.51 26.26 12.22
N HIS A 185 -45.43 27.45 11.59
CA HIS A 185 -46.12 27.72 10.34
C HIS A 185 -45.64 26.79 9.23
N GLN A 186 -44.33 26.63 9.06
CA GLN A 186 -43.78 25.78 7.99
C GLN A 186 -44.07 24.30 8.23
N THR A 187 -43.95 23.81 9.46
CA THR A 187 -44.31 22.41 9.78
C THR A 187 -45.80 22.16 9.55
N LEU A 188 -46.67 23.12 9.88
CA LEU A 188 -48.11 23.00 9.62
C LEU A 188 -48.43 23.06 8.12
N ALA A 189 -47.72 23.91 7.37
CA ALA A 189 -47.84 23.99 5.91
C ALA A 189 -47.41 22.68 5.24
N LEU A 190 -46.30 22.10 5.70
CA LEU A 190 -45.85 20.78 5.27
C LEU A 190 -46.89 19.71 5.59
N TRP A 191 -47.46 19.71 6.79
CA TRP A 191 -48.49 18.74 7.16
C TRP A 191 -49.75 18.86 6.29
N LYS A 192 -50.22 20.08 6.03
CA LYS A 192 -51.32 20.32 5.08
C LYS A 192 -50.96 19.77 3.69
N LEU A 193 -49.76 20.08 3.19
CA LEU A 193 -49.30 19.60 1.89
C LEU A 193 -49.29 18.06 1.80
N LEU A 194 -48.83 17.38 2.84
CA LEU A 194 -48.87 15.91 2.91
C LEU A 194 -50.31 15.37 2.87
N CYS A 195 -51.28 16.08 3.46
CA CYS A 195 -52.70 15.71 3.37
C CYS A 195 -53.24 15.86 1.94
N ASP A 196 -52.86 16.93 1.25
CA ASP A 196 -53.33 17.23 -0.11
C ASP A 196 -52.75 16.23 -1.14
N HIS A 197 -51.57 15.67 -0.89
CA HIS A 197 -50.87 14.70 -1.74
C HIS A 197 -51.01 13.23 -1.28
N GLN A 198 -52.13 12.86 -0.66
CA GLN A 198 -52.44 11.49 -0.22
C GLN A 198 -51.48 10.96 0.88
N PHE A 199 -51.65 11.50 2.09
CA PHE A 199 -50.87 11.20 3.29
C PHE A 199 -50.54 9.71 3.50
N SER A 200 -51.51 8.82 3.28
CA SER A 200 -51.35 7.38 3.50
C SER A 200 -50.29 6.72 2.61
N LEU A 201 -50.14 7.16 1.35
CA LEU A 201 -49.11 6.66 0.45
C LEU A 201 -47.72 7.14 0.88
N ILE A 202 -47.59 8.42 1.22
CA ILE A 202 -46.33 9.01 1.67
C ILE A 202 -45.84 8.32 2.95
N MET A 203 -46.77 8.02 3.87
CA MET A 203 -46.45 7.31 5.10
C MET A 203 -45.95 5.89 4.83
N SER A 204 -46.49 5.20 3.82
CA SER A 204 -46.06 3.84 3.46
C SER A 204 -44.64 3.76 2.89
N GLU A 205 -44.13 4.86 2.34
CA GLU A 205 -42.78 4.97 1.77
C GLU A 205 -41.69 5.24 2.81
N LEU A 206 -42.06 5.67 4.02
CA LEU A 206 -41.11 5.92 5.10
C LEU A 206 -40.54 4.61 5.67
N PRO A 207 -39.31 4.63 6.22
CA PRO A 207 -38.77 3.52 7.01
C PRO A 207 -39.67 3.17 8.20
N ARG A 208 -39.76 1.88 8.58
CA ARG A 208 -40.61 1.41 9.68
C ARG A 208 -40.31 2.13 11.01
N ASP A 209 -39.05 2.40 11.30
CA ASP A 209 -38.63 3.14 12.51
C ASP A 209 -39.28 4.53 12.57
N ILE A 210 -39.32 5.22 11.43
CA ILE A 210 -39.92 6.56 11.32
C ILE A 210 -41.46 6.47 11.33
N GLN A 211 -42.03 5.44 10.71
CA GLN A 211 -43.48 5.19 10.78
C GLN A 211 -43.95 4.95 12.22
N GLU A 212 -43.19 4.21 13.02
CA GLU A 212 -43.48 3.98 14.44
C GLU A 212 -43.32 5.26 15.27
N GLN A 213 -42.26 6.04 15.02
CA GLN A 213 -42.10 7.35 15.64
C GLN A 213 -43.28 8.28 15.34
N MET A 214 -43.77 8.31 14.09
CA MET A 214 -44.89 9.14 13.68
C MET A 214 -46.21 8.83 14.41
N LYS A 215 -46.38 7.62 14.98
CA LYS A 215 -47.56 7.27 15.79
C LYS A 215 -47.54 7.94 17.17
N GLY A 216 -46.36 8.14 17.74
CA GLY A 216 -46.18 8.65 19.10
C GLY A 216 -45.71 10.11 19.20
N VAL A 217 -45.30 10.72 18.08
CA VAL A 217 -44.76 12.09 18.05
C VAL A 217 -45.89 13.11 18.00
N CYS A 218 -45.89 14.03 18.97
CA CYS A 218 -46.80 15.17 19.00
C CYS A 218 -46.31 16.30 18.08
N PHE A 219 -47.21 17.18 17.65
CA PHE A 219 -46.85 18.34 16.80
C PHE A 219 -45.74 19.20 17.40
N LYS A 220 -45.78 19.45 18.72
CA LYS A 220 -44.72 20.19 19.43
C LYS A 220 -43.33 19.58 19.25
N ASP A 221 -43.23 18.25 19.21
CA ASP A 221 -41.96 17.54 19.11
C ASP A 221 -41.40 17.65 17.69
N VAL A 222 -42.28 17.66 16.67
CA VAL A 222 -41.89 17.91 15.28
C VAL A 222 -41.32 19.32 15.10
N VAL A 223 -41.98 20.33 15.67
CA VAL A 223 -41.56 21.73 15.55
C VAL A 223 -40.23 22.00 16.25
N ILE A 224 -40.00 21.41 17.42
CA ILE A 224 -38.82 21.70 18.26
C ILE A 224 -37.64 20.80 17.88
N ARG A 225 -37.88 19.50 17.64
CA ARG A 225 -36.82 18.48 17.45
C ARG A 225 -36.94 17.71 16.13
N GLY A 226 -38.03 17.84 15.38
CA GLY A 226 -38.31 17.03 14.19
C GLY A 226 -37.72 17.55 12.89
N LYS A 227 -36.50 18.12 12.87
CA LYS A 227 -35.86 18.51 11.60
C LYS A 227 -35.60 17.28 10.72
N GLU A 228 -35.10 16.20 11.32
CA GLU A 228 -34.86 14.92 10.64
C GLU A 228 -36.18 14.30 10.14
N LEU A 229 -37.22 14.33 10.98
CA LEU A 229 -38.55 13.84 10.63
C LEU A 229 -39.18 14.62 9.47
N SER A 230 -39.11 15.95 9.53
CA SER A 230 -39.61 16.84 8.46
C SER A 230 -38.84 16.60 7.16
N GLY A 231 -37.51 16.42 7.23
CA GLY A 231 -36.68 16.08 6.08
C GLY A 231 -37.02 14.72 5.48
N ALA A 232 -37.28 13.71 6.32
CA ALA A 232 -37.72 12.39 5.87
C ALA A 232 -39.10 12.45 5.18
N LEU A 233 -40.03 13.24 5.71
CA LEU A 233 -41.34 13.47 5.09
C LEU A 233 -41.24 14.17 3.74
N ILE A 234 -40.39 15.21 3.63
CA ILE A 234 -40.11 15.90 2.36
C ILE A 234 -39.47 14.93 1.35
N THR A 235 -38.54 14.09 1.80
CA THR A 235 -37.91 13.08 0.94
C THR A 235 -38.92 12.04 0.48
N ALA A 236 -39.85 11.62 1.36
CA ALA A 236 -40.88 10.65 1.04
C ALA A 236 -41.88 11.18 0.01
N ILE A 237 -42.40 12.41 0.16
CA ILE A 237 -43.31 13.00 -0.84
C ILE A 237 -42.62 13.15 -2.21
N ILE A 238 -41.35 13.57 -2.24
CA ILE A 238 -40.58 13.67 -3.48
C ILE A 238 -40.38 12.29 -4.10
N ASN A 239 -40.05 11.27 -3.32
CA ASN A 239 -39.87 9.90 -3.82
C ASN A 239 -41.16 9.30 -4.39
N VAL A 240 -42.33 9.61 -3.83
CA VAL A 240 -43.63 9.21 -4.42
C VAL A 240 -43.78 9.80 -5.82
N TYR A 241 -43.50 11.10 -5.99
CA TYR A 241 -43.54 11.76 -7.30
C TYR A 241 -42.54 11.16 -8.29
N ILE A 242 -41.33 10.80 -7.82
CA ILE A 242 -40.32 10.15 -8.65
C ILE A 242 -40.77 8.74 -9.08
N LYS A 243 -41.41 7.96 -8.19
CA LYS A 243 -41.93 6.62 -8.53
C LYS A 243 -43.03 6.68 -9.58
N ASP A 244 -43.85 7.72 -9.54
CA ASP A 244 -44.93 7.95 -10.51
C ASP A 244 -44.42 8.57 -11.84
N ASN A 245 -43.09 8.75 -11.99
CA ASN A 245 -42.46 9.40 -13.15
C ASN A 245 -43.01 10.81 -13.44
N ALA A 246 -43.53 11.50 -12.42
CA ALA A 246 -44.01 12.86 -12.53
C ALA A 246 -42.86 13.85 -12.29
N SER A 247 -42.92 15.03 -12.93
CA SER A 247 -41.91 16.08 -12.74
C SER A 247 -41.94 16.61 -11.31
N VAL A 248 -40.79 16.67 -10.64
CA VAL A 248 -40.68 17.13 -9.25
C VAL A 248 -40.67 18.66 -9.15
N ASP A 249 -40.60 19.38 -10.27
CA ASP A 249 -40.46 20.84 -10.34
C ASP A 249 -41.62 21.59 -9.67
N ALA A 250 -42.86 21.16 -9.91
CA ALA A 250 -44.05 21.79 -9.32
C ALA A 250 -44.12 21.60 -7.79
N ILE A 251 -43.78 20.40 -7.30
CA ILE A 251 -43.76 20.12 -5.86
C ILE A 251 -42.59 20.82 -5.19
N SER A 252 -41.42 20.85 -5.84
CA SER A 252 -40.24 21.51 -5.29
C SER A 252 -40.37 23.03 -5.21
N THR A 253 -41.01 23.66 -6.20
CA THR A 253 -41.33 25.10 -6.13
C THR A 253 -42.33 25.37 -5.01
N HIS A 254 -43.36 24.54 -4.88
CA HIS A 254 -44.33 24.66 -3.81
C HIS A 254 -43.74 24.44 -2.40
N LEU A 255 -42.86 23.45 -2.23
CA LEU A 255 -42.12 23.22 -0.98
C LEU A 255 -41.18 24.39 -0.63
N ARG A 256 -40.56 24.99 -1.64
CA ARG A 256 -39.66 26.15 -1.47
C ARG A 256 -40.43 27.40 -1.02
N ASP A 257 -41.62 27.62 -1.58
CA ASP A 257 -42.46 28.77 -1.25
C ASP A 257 -43.11 28.62 0.14
N LEU A 258 -43.55 27.41 0.50
CA LEU A 258 -44.21 27.15 1.77
C LEU A 258 -43.25 26.95 2.94
N CYS A 259 -42.12 26.28 2.73
CA CYS A 259 -41.24 25.77 3.78
C CYS A 259 -39.75 26.06 3.56
N PRO A 260 -39.32 27.33 3.37
CA PRO A 260 -37.93 27.66 3.04
C PRO A 260 -36.89 27.36 4.14
N LEU A 261 -37.30 27.20 5.41
CA LEU A 261 -36.39 26.79 6.49
C LEU A 261 -36.18 25.27 6.53
N LEU A 262 -37.09 24.50 5.92
CA LEU A 262 -37.05 23.04 5.86
C LEU A 262 -36.55 22.51 4.52
N TYR A 263 -36.80 23.24 3.42
CA TYR A 263 -36.40 22.88 2.06
C TYR A 263 -35.66 24.04 1.39
N SER A 264 -34.35 23.88 1.20
CA SER A 264 -33.47 24.88 0.62
C SER A 264 -33.43 24.82 -0.90
N ASN A 265 -32.78 25.81 -1.52
CA ASN A 265 -32.51 25.78 -2.96
C ASN A 265 -31.62 24.58 -3.36
N ASP A 266 -30.67 24.22 -2.49
CA ASP A 266 -29.76 23.10 -2.69
C ASP A 266 -30.52 21.76 -2.64
N ASP A 267 -31.49 21.62 -1.73
CA ASP A 267 -32.36 20.44 -1.65
C ASP A 267 -33.22 20.29 -2.91
N CYS A 268 -33.69 21.41 -3.49
CA CYS A 268 -34.43 21.38 -4.74
C CYS A 268 -33.60 20.87 -5.92
N ILE A 269 -32.39 21.39 -6.07
CA ILE A 269 -31.53 20.95 -7.17
C ILE A 269 -31.10 19.50 -6.93
N CYS A 270 -30.85 19.09 -5.68
CA CYS A 270 -30.58 17.69 -5.32
C CYS A 270 -31.75 16.77 -5.70
N SER A 271 -32.98 17.19 -5.40
CA SER A 271 -34.20 16.44 -5.74
C SER A 271 -34.39 16.32 -7.25
N LYS A 272 -34.11 17.39 -8.01
CA LYS A 272 -34.13 17.37 -9.47
C LYS A 272 -33.05 16.47 -10.06
N ALA A 273 -31.84 16.52 -9.50
CA ALA A 273 -30.74 15.66 -9.93
C ALA A 273 -31.04 14.17 -9.66
N ASN A 274 -31.70 13.86 -8.54
CA ASN A 274 -32.17 12.50 -8.21
C ASN A 274 -33.32 12.06 -9.13
N GLU A 275 -34.28 12.93 -9.46
CA GLU A 275 -35.33 12.66 -10.46
C GLU A 275 -34.71 12.24 -11.81
N LEU A 276 -33.75 13.01 -12.33
CA LEU A 276 -33.04 12.69 -13.57
C LEU A 276 -32.26 11.36 -13.45
N LEU A 277 -31.68 11.06 -12.30
CA LEU A 277 -30.98 9.81 -12.06
C LEU A 277 -31.95 8.63 -12.06
N GLN A 278 -33.06 8.69 -11.33
CA GLN A 278 -34.03 7.59 -11.28
C GLN A 278 -34.74 7.40 -12.63
N SER A 279 -35.09 8.48 -13.33
CA SER A 279 -35.70 8.38 -14.66
C SER A 279 -34.74 7.72 -15.67
N SER A 280 -33.42 7.96 -15.56
CA SER A 280 -32.41 7.33 -16.40
C SER A 280 -32.38 5.79 -16.32
N LYS A 281 -32.89 5.19 -15.23
CA LYS A 281 -33.00 3.72 -15.09
C LYS A 281 -34.03 3.12 -16.05
N GLN A 282 -35.03 3.90 -16.46
CA GLN A 282 -36.13 3.45 -17.32
C GLN A 282 -35.90 3.78 -18.81
N ILE A 283 -34.91 4.62 -19.12
CA ILE A 283 -34.57 4.99 -20.51
C ILE A 283 -33.86 3.84 -21.22
N ALA A 284 -34.44 3.37 -22.33
CA ALA A 284 -33.87 2.28 -23.14
C ALA A 284 -32.71 2.73 -24.05
N SER A 285 -32.75 3.97 -24.56
CA SER A 285 -31.71 4.51 -25.45
C SER A 285 -30.45 4.87 -24.69
N LYS A 286 -29.30 4.26 -25.06
CA LYS A 286 -28.00 4.51 -24.42
C LYS A 286 -27.58 5.99 -24.49
N ALA A 287 -27.81 6.65 -25.64
CA ALA A 287 -27.40 8.04 -25.85
C ALA A 287 -28.25 9.03 -25.03
N GLU A 288 -29.56 8.79 -24.94
CA GLU A 288 -30.46 9.62 -24.12
C GLU A 288 -30.23 9.41 -22.63
N LYS A 289 -29.95 8.16 -22.23
CA LYS A 289 -29.54 7.82 -20.87
C LYS A 289 -28.27 8.55 -20.48
N GLU A 290 -27.23 8.54 -21.32
CA GLU A 290 -25.98 9.28 -21.07
C GLU A 290 -26.21 10.79 -20.99
N ARG A 291 -27.04 11.36 -21.87
CA ARG A 291 -27.39 12.78 -21.83
C ARG A 291 -28.07 13.18 -20.51
N THR A 292 -29.05 12.39 -20.08
CA THR A 292 -29.80 12.62 -18.83
C THR A 292 -28.90 12.48 -17.60
N LEU A 293 -27.99 11.49 -17.61
CA LEU A 293 -27.00 11.29 -16.54
C LEU A 293 -25.99 12.44 -16.46
N ARG A 294 -25.53 12.97 -17.60
CA ARG A 294 -24.66 14.16 -17.63
C ARG A 294 -25.35 15.42 -17.10
N GLU A 295 -26.64 15.57 -17.35
CA GLU A 295 -27.42 16.68 -16.81
C GLU A 295 -27.58 16.54 -15.28
N SER A 296 -27.93 15.34 -14.80
CA SER A 296 -27.94 15.02 -13.36
C SER A 296 -26.58 15.32 -12.70
N LEU A 297 -25.48 14.93 -13.35
CA LEU A 297 -24.12 15.19 -12.86
C LEU A 297 -23.83 16.68 -12.73
N ARG A 298 -24.20 17.50 -13.73
CA ARG A 298 -24.01 18.96 -13.67
C ARG A 298 -24.75 19.59 -12.50
N LEU A 299 -25.96 19.13 -12.19
CA LEU A 299 -26.73 19.60 -11.05
C LEU A 299 -26.06 19.20 -9.71
N TYR A 300 -25.61 17.96 -9.57
CA TYR A 300 -24.87 17.54 -8.37
C TYR A 300 -23.53 18.26 -8.22
N GLN A 301 -22.83 18.55 -9.32
CA GLN A 301 -21.60 19.33 -9.31
C GLN A 301 -21.84 20.75 -8.77
N GLN A 302 -23.04 21.34 -8.92
CA GLN A 302 -23.35 22.66 -8.35
C GLN A 302 -23.35 22.64 -6.81
N ILE A 303 -23.79 21.54 -6.17
CA ILE A 303 -24.04 21.45 -4.70
C ILE A 303 -23.07 20.52 -3.98
N SER A 304 -21.99 20.11 -4.65
CA SER A 304 -21.05 19.10 -4.15
C SER A 304 -20.45 19.32 -2.75
N GLN A 305 -20.57 20.51 -2.15
CA GLN A 305 -20.16 20.79 -0.76
C GLN A 305 -21.11 20.19 0.30
N HIS A 306 -22.41 20.11 0.00
CA HIS A 306 -23.45 19.73 0.98
C HIS A 306 -24.12 18.38 0.69
N THR A 307 -23.76 17.72 -0.41
CA THR A 307 -24.35 16.43 -0.83
C THR A 307 -23.66 15.23 -0.15
N ASP A 308 -24.44 14.19 0.17
CA ASP A 308 -23.90 12.87 0.53
C ASP A 308 -23.38 12.15 -0.72
N LEU A 309 -22.07 12.27 -0.96
CA LEU A 309 -21.40 11.66 -2.10
C LEU A 309 -21.51 10.13 -2.10
N SER A 310 -21.56 9.48 -0.94
CA SER A 310 -21.56 8.02 -0.86
C SER A 310 -22.85 7.44 -1.46
N LEU A 311 -23.98 8.06 -1.12
CA LEU A 311 -25.29 7.67 -1.63
C LEU A 311 -25.39 7.91 -3.14
N VAL A 312 -25.00 9.09 -3.62
CA VAL A 312 -25.06 9.43 -5.05
C VAL A 312 -24.13 8.53 -5.86
N CYS A 313 -22.92 8.25 -5.37
CA CYS A 313 -22.01 7.31 -6.04
C CYS A 313 -22.56 5.87 -6.06
N ALA A 314 -23.25 5.43 -5.01
CA ALA A 314 -23.97 4.14 -5.02
C ALA A 314 -25.06 4.10 -6.10
N GLN A 315 -25.81 5.20 -6.26
CA GLN A 315 -26.84 5.30 -7.29
C GLN A 315 -26.25 5.34 -8.71
N TYR A 316 -25.16 6.08 -8.93
CA TYR A 316 -24.46 6.09 -10.23
C TYR A 316 -23.85 4.74 -10.61
N ARG A 317 -23.37 3.98 -9.62
CA ARG A 317 -22.93 2.58 -9.82
C ARG A 317 -24.06 1.70 -10.35
N GLN A 318 -25.26 1.80 -9.78
CA GLN A 318 -26.43 1.02 -10.25
C GLN A 318 -26.79 1.28 -11.71
N VAL A 319 -26.59 2.51 -12.20
CA VAL A 319 -26.85 2.88 -13.62
C VAL A 319 -25.64 2.67 -14.53
N ARG A 320 -24.53 2.13 -14.00
CA ARG A 320 -23.24 1.89 -14.67
C ARG A 320 -22.57 3.16 -15.19
N PHE A 321 -22.74 4.29 -14.50
CA PHE A 321 -22.18 5.60 -14.87
C PHE A 321 -20.94 5.95 -14.04
N TYR A 322 -19.84 5.22 -14.28
CA TYR A 322 -18.60 5.34 -13.50
C TYR A 322 -17.83 6.65 -13.78
N GLU A 323 -17.92 7.20 -15.00
CA GLU A 323 -17.34 8.51 -15.37
C GLU A 323 -17.88 9.63 -14.47
N GLY A 324 -19.20 9.63 -14.23
CA GLY A 324 -19.81 10.62 -13.34
C GLY A 324 -19.39 10.50 -11.89
N VAL A 325 -19.12 9.28 -11.40
CA VAL A 325 -18.58 9.08 -10.03
C VAL A 325 -17.22 9.75 -9.90
N LEU A 326 -16.33 9.52 -10.87
CA LEU A 326 -14.99 10.11 -10.87
C LEU A 326 -15.08 11.65 -10.93
N GLU A 327 -15.79 12.21 -11.91
CA GLU A 327 -15.91 13.65 -12.10
C GLU A 327 -16.57 14.35 -10.91
N LEU A 328 -17.64 13.77 -10.35
CA LEU A 328 -18.32 14.33 -9.19
C LEU A 328 -17.38 14.36 -7.98
N CYS A 329 -16.69 13.26 -7.68
CA CYS A 329 -15.80 13.19 -6.53
C CYS A 329 -14.60 14.13 -6.66
N LEU A 330 -14.00 14.25 -7.86
CA LEU A 330 -12.92 15.20 -8.12
C LEU A 330 -13.40 16.66 -7.99
N THR A 331 -14.57 16.98 -8.56
CA THR A 331 -15.16 18.32 -8.42
C THR A 331 -15.50 18.64 -6.97
N SER A 332 -15.98 17.65 -6.21
CA SER A 332 -16.29 17.80 -4.79
C SER A 332 -15.04 18.06 -3.96
N ALA A 333 -13.95 17.36 -4.25
CA ALA A 333 -12.67 17.57 -3.59
C ALA A 333 -12.14 19.00 -3.85
N ASP A 334 -12.20 19.48 -5.09
CA ASP A 334 -11.76 20.85 -5.45
C ASP A 334 -12.64 21.93 -4.81
N LYS A 335 -13.96 21.72 -4.73
CA LYS A 335 -14.87 22.67 -4.08
C LYS A 335 -14.79 22.70 -2.55
N LYS A 336 -14.41 21.59 -1.91
CA LYS A 336 -14.18 21.54 -0.45
C LYS A 336 -12.85 22.16 -0.05
N ASP A 337 -11.85 22.10 -0.94
CA ASP A 337 -10.55 22.75 -0.74
C ASP A 337 -10.14 23.67 -1.92
N PRO A 338 -10.83 24.81 -2.14
CA PRO A 338 -10.51 25.71 -3.25
C PRO A 338 -9.13 26.37 -3.13
N GLN A 339 -8.61 26.49 -1.89
CA GLN A 339 -7.33 27.12 -1.58
C GLN A 339 -6.15 26.15 -1.65
N ARG A 340 -6.41 24.85 -1.87
CA ARG A 340 -5.40 23.79 -1.96
C ARG A 340 -4.53 23.67 -0.72
N PHE A 341 -5.13 23.76 0.47
CA PHE A 341 -4.45 23.51 1.73
C PHE A 341 -4.04 22.04 1.88
N GLY A 342 -4.82 21.09 1.36
CA GLY A 342 -4.49 19.67 1.43
C GLY A 342 -3.17 19.32 0.74
N PRO A 343 -2.95 19.71 -0.53
CA PRO A 343 -1.69 19.43 -1.23
C PRO A 343 -0.47 20.06 -0.55
N HIS A 344 -0.63 21.26 -0.01
CA HIS A 344 0.43 21.96 0.73
C HIS A 344 0.81 21.22 2.02
N TYR A 345 -0.19 20.74 2.78
CA TYR A 345 0.02 19.92 3.97
C TYR A 345 0.83 18.65 3.67
N TYR A 346 0.49 17.96 2.57
CA TYR A 346 1.22 16.76 2.15
C TYR A 346 2.67 17.04 1.76
N LYS A 347 2.93 18.09 0.96
CA LYS A 347 4.30 18.45 0.52
C LYS A 347 5.23 18.82 1.67
N ASN A 348 4.67 19.36 2.74
CA ASN A 348 5.43 19.74 3.94
C ASN A 348 5.65 18.59 4.91
N GLY A 349 5.28 17.35 4.55
CA GLY A 349 5.53 16.17 5.37
C GLY A 349 4.54 15.99 6.52
N GLU A 350 3.29 16.45 6.35
CA GLU A 350 2.19 16.27 7.31
C GLU A 350 2.49 16.86 8.72
N PRO A 351 2.77 18.16 8.84
CA PRO A 351 3.09 18.79 10.12
C PRO A 351 1.90 18.79 11.09
N GLU A 352 2.07 18.26 12.31
CA GLU A 352 0.98 18.15 13.30
C GLU A 352 0.37 19.51 13.74
N ASP A 353 1.10 20.60 13.54
CA ASP A 353 0.65 21.95 13.89
C ASP A 353 -0.41 22.52 12.91
N ASP A 354 -0.47 22.01 11.67
CA ASP A 354 -1.38 22.50 10.63
C ASP A 354 -2.72 21.75 10.62
N ARG A 355 -3.57 22.05 11.62
CA ARG A 355 -4.92 21.46 11.74
C ARG A 355 -5.83 21.77 10.55
N VAL A 356 -5.64 22.93 9.91
CA VAL A 356 -6.48 23.36 8.78
C VAL A 356 -6.11 22.56 7.54
N GLY A 357 -4.80 22.41 7.26
CA GLY A 357 -4.29 21.53 6.21
C GLY A 357 -4.69 20.07 6.41
N GLN A 358 -4.63 19.57 7.65
CA GLN A 358 -5.05 18.21 7.99
C GLN A 358 -6.55 17.97 7.71
N GLN A 359 -7.43 18.90 8.10
CA GLN A 359 -8.86 18.79 7.84
C GLN A 359 -9.16 18.80 6.33
N ALA A 360 -8.58 19.74 5.58
CA ALA A 360 -8.74 19.81 4.13
C ALA A 360 -8.24 18.53 3.44
N PHE A 361 -7.10 17.99 3.87
CA PHE A 361 -6.57 16.73 3.38
C PHE A 361 -7.53 15.56 3.64
N GLN A 362 -8.06 15.44 4.86
CA GLN A 362 -8.99 14.38 5.23
C GLN A 362 -10.31 14.44 4.44
N GLU A 363 -10.86 15.64 4.24
CA GLU A 363 -12.09 15.82 3.45
C GLU A 363 -11.91 15.43 1.98
N ARG A 364 -10.75 15.74 1.39
CA ARG A 364 -10.41 15.30 0.02
C ARG A 364 -10.24 13.79 -0.05
N LEU A 365 -9.56 13.18 0.94
CA LEU A 365 -9.42 11.73 1.02
C LEU A 365 -10.78 11.02 1.09
N LEU A 366 -11.76 11.56 1.83
CA LEU A 366 -13.11 11.00 1.86
C LEU A 366 -13.77 11.02 0.48
N CYS A 367 -13.55 12.06 -0.33
CA CYS A 367 -14.05 12.12 -1.69
C CYS A 367 -13.35 11.09 -2.60
N TYR A 368 -12.03 10.94 -2.48
CA TYR A 368 -11.29 9.93 -3.25
C TYR A 368 -11.63 8.51 -2.83
N LYS A 369 -11.98 8.29 -1.56
CA LYS A 369 -12.41 6.99 -1.07
C LYS A 369 -13.63 6.46 -1.83
N CYS A 370 -14.60 7.31 -2.16
CA CYS A 370 -15.75 6.90 -2.97
C CYS A 370 -15.33 6.37 -4.36
N ILE A 371 -14.28 6.95 -4.95
CA ILE A 371 -13.69 6.50 -6.23
C ILE A 371 -13.01 5.14 -6.04
N THR A 372 -12.13 5.02 -5.04
CA THR A 372 -11.38 3.77 -4.79
C THR A 372 -12.30 2.63 -4.38
N ASP A 373 -13.35 2.88 -3.60
CA ASP A 373 -14.35 1.89 -3.22
C ASP A 373 -15.11 1.38 -4.46
N THR A 374 -15.43 2.28 -5.40
CA THR A 374 -16.06 1.92 -6.69
C THR A 374 -15.12 1.06 -7.54
N MET A 375 -13.83 1.43 -7.62
CA MET A 375 -12.82 0.64 -8.35
C MET A 375 -12.59 -0.72 -7.68
N GLN A 376 -12.57 -0.78 -6.35
CA GLN A 376 -12.42 -2.02 -5.59
C GLN A 376 -13.58 -2.98 -5.84
N GLU A 377 -14.81 -2.46 -5.89
CA GLU A 377 -15.98 -3.25 -6.22
C GLU A 377 -15.88 -3.84 -7.64
N LEU A 378 -15.45 -3.05 -8.63
CA LEU A 378 -15.21 -3.53 -9.99
C LEU A 378 -14.12 -4.61 -10.06
N VAL A 379 -13.02 -4.45 -9.31
CA VAL A 379 -11.94 -5.44 -9.21
C VAL A 379 -12.43 -6.72 -8.54
N ASN A 380 -13.26 -6.61 -7.49
CA ASN A 380 -13.82 -7.78 -6.82
C ASN A 380 -14.80 -8.53 -7.74
N GLN A 381 -15.60 -7.80 -8.51
CA GLN A 381 -16.51 -8.38 -9.50
C GLN A 381 -15.75 -9.03 -10.68
N SER A 382 -14.63 -8.45 -11.14
CA SER A 382 -13.83 -9.07 -12.21
C SER A 382 -13.10 -10.33 -11.77
N LYS A 383 -12.66 -10.39 -10.51
CA LYS A 383 -12.01 -11.55 -9.89
C LYS A 383 -13.00 -12.63 -9.41
N ALA A 384 -14.30 -12.33 -9.36
CA ALA A 384 -15.31 -13.29 -8.93
C ALA A 384 -15.33 -14.47 -9.93
N ALA A 385 -15.11 -15.69 -9.43
CA ALA A 385 -15.21 -16.88 -10.27
C ALA A 385 -16.64 -16.99 -10.85
N PRO A 386 -16.80 -17.41 -12.12
CA PRO A 386 -18.13 -17.74 -12.63
C PRO A 386 -18.71 -18.81 -11.71
N GLN A 387 -19.78 -18.49 -10.99
CA GLN A 387 -20.41 -19.47 -10.11
C GLN A 387 -20.74 -20.70 -10.94
N SER A 388 -20.20 -21.86 -10.54
CA SER A 388 -20.58 -23.14 -11.12
C SER A 388 -22.09 -23.27 -11.00
N PRO A 389 -22.82 -23.59 -12.09
CA PRO A 389 -24.27 -23.71 -12.02
C PRO A 389 -24.60 -24.77 -10.98
N SER A 390 -25.21 -24.34 -9.87
CA SER A 390 -25.69 -25.27 -8.85
C SER A 390 -26.74 -26.16 -9.50
N VAL A 391 -26.55 -27.48 -9.38
CA VAL A 391 -27.47 -28.49 -9.91
C VAL A 391 -28.88 -28.17 -9.39
N PRO A 392 -29.86 -27.84 -10.27
CA PRO A 392 -31.22 -27.60 -9.83
C PRO A 392 -31.77 -28.84 -9.14
N LYS A 393 -32.28 -28.71 -7.91
CA LYS A 393 -32.92 -29.81 -7.17
C LYS A 393 -34.27 -30.25 -7.78
N GLN A 394 -34.69 -29.67 -8.90
CA GLN A 394 -35.92 -30.02 -9.61
C GLN A 394 -35.69 -30.06 -11.12
N PRO A 395 -36.24 -31.05 -11.84
CA PRO A 395 -36.21 -31.09 -13.29
C PRO A 395 -37.14 -29.99 -13.85
N GLY A 396 -36.53 -28.94 -14.39
CA GLY A 396 -37.17 -27.84 -15.09
C GLY A 396 -36.14 -27.16 -16.00
N PRO A 397 -36.57 -26.35 -16.99
CA PRO A 397 -35.64 -25.60 -17.82
C PRO A 397 -34.71 -24.75 -16.93
N PRO A 398 -33.42 -24.62 -17.29
CA PRO A 398 -32.45 -23.91 -16.46
C PRO A 398 -32.95 -22.49 -16.22
N VAL A 399 -33.16 -22.13 -14.96
CA VAL A 399 -33.48 -20.76 -14.58
C VAL A 399 -32.22 -19.96 -14.81
N LEU A 400 -32.19 -19.18 -15.91
CA LEU A 400 -31.23 -18.10 -16.12
C LEU A 400 -31.53 -16.99 -15.11
N THR A 401 -31.26 -17.21 -13.82
CA THR A 401 -31.14 -16.11 -12.85
C THR A 401 -29.71 -15.56 -12.93
N SER A 402 -29.33 -15.07 -14.11
CA SER A 402 -28.33 -14.00 -14.17
C SER A 402 -29.10 -12.73 -13.80
N ASP A 403 -28.94 -12.23 -12.56
CA ASP A 403 -29.49 -10.93 -12.18
C ASP A 403 -29.13 -9.90 -13.26
N PRO A 404 -30.08 -9.10 -13.79
CA PRO A 404 -29.80 -8.10 -14.83
C PRO A 404 -28.77 -7.02 -14.40
N ASN A 405 -28.43 -6.98 -13.10
CA ASN A 405 -27.41 -6.12 -12.52
C ASN A 405 -26.03 -6.77 -12.34
N MET A 406 -25.86 -8.08 -12.58
CA MET A 406 -24.52 -8.69 -12.56
C MET A 406 -23.76 -8.31 -13.82
N LEU A 407 -22.64 -7.60 -13.66
CA LEU A 407 -21.68 -7.39 -14.74
C LEU A 407 -21.00 -8.73 -15.06
N SER A 408 -20.73 -8.96 -16.35
CA SER A 408 -19.78 -10.01 -16.73
C SER A 408 -18.37 -9.60 -16.28
N ASN A 409 -17.50 -10.58 -16.05
CA ASN A 409 -16.11 -10.30 -15.64
C ASN A 409 -15.37 -9.42 -16.67
N GLU A 410 -15.70 -9.58 -17.96
CA GLU A 410 -15.15 -8.77 -19.06
C GLU A 410 -15.67 -7.34 -19.02
N GLU A 411 -16.98 -7.13 -18.79
CA GLU A 411 -17.56 -5.79 -18.64
C GLU A 411 -16.99 -5.07 -17.41
N ALA A 412 -16.84 -5.77 -16.29
CA ALA A 412 -16.25 -5.20 -15.08
C ALA A 412 -14.79 -4.76 -15.30
N THR A 413 -14.02 -5.56 -16.04
CA THR A 413 -12.63 -5.22 -16.42
C THR A 413 -12.58 -4.03 -17.36
N ALA A 414 -13.44 -3.98 -18.38
CA ALA A 414 -13.50 -2.86 -19.32
C ALA A 414 -13.89 -1.54 -18.63
N HIS A 415 -14.85 -1.57 -17.70
CA HIS A 415 -15.23 -0.41 -16.91
C HIS A 415 -14.11 0.03 -15.95
N PHE A 416 -13.40 -0.92 -15.34
CA PHE A 416 -12.23 -0.62 -14.53
C PHE A 416 -11.12 0.07 -15.34
N GLU A 417 -10.79 -0.45 -16.53
CA GLU A 417 -9.78 0.15 -17.41
C GLU A 417 -10.20 1.53 -17.92
N GLN A 418 -11.48 1.71 -18.27
CA GLN A 418 -12.03 3.02 -18.62
C GLN A 418 -11.88 4.01 -17.46
N MET A 419 -12.25 3.61 -16.24
CA MET A 419 -12.17 4.45 -15.05
C MET A 419 -10.71 4.78 -14.69
N LEU A 420 -9.79 3.82 -14.83
CA LEU A 420 -8.36 4.05 -14.65
C LEU A 420 -7.81 5.03 -15.71
N GLY A 421 -8.19 4.87 -16.98
CA GLY A 421 -7.79 5.77 -18.06
C GLY A 421 -8.31 7.21 -17.88
N LEU A 422 -9.50 7.38 -17.30
CA LEU A 422 -10.04 8.69 -16.92
C LEU A 422 -9.31 9.26 -15.69
N ALA A 423 -9.04 8.44 -14.69
CA ALA A 423 -8.31 8.84 -13.48
C ALA A 423 -6.89 9.36 -13.82
N GLN A 424 -6.22 8.74 -14.80
CA GLN A 424 -4.91 9.19 -15.30
C GLN A 424 -4.91 10.59 -15.92
N ARG A 425 -6.05 11.04 -16.48
CA ARG A 425 -6.18 12.39 -17.08
C ARG A 425 -6.40 13.49 -16.04
N SER A 426 -6.65 13.11 -14.79
CA SER A 426 -6.81 14.08 -13.70
C SER A 426 -5.52 14.89 -13.49
N GLN A 427 -5.67 16.17 -13.17
CA GLN A 427 -4.55 17.07 -12.83
C GLN A 427 -4.29 17.16 -11.33
N ASP A 428 -5.04 16.38 -10.54
CA ASP A 428 -5.00 16.44 -9.09
C ASP A 428 -3.95 15.49 -8.50
N GLU A 429 -2.84 16.07 -8.04
CA GLU A 429 -1.69 15.36 -7.46
C GLU A 429 -2.08 14.49 -6.26
N LEU A 430 -2.93 15.01 -5.36
CA LEU A 430 -3.36 14.26 -4.17
C LEU A 430 -4.24 13.06 -4.53
N PHE A 431 -5.07 13.20 -5.56
CA PHE A 431 -5.86 12.09 -6.05
C PHE A 431 -4.96 10.99 -6.62
N HIS A 432 -3.96 11.34 -7.43
CA HIS A 432 -2.98 10.37 -7.95
C HIS A 432 -2.27 9.63 -6.81
N ILE A 433 -1.85 10.35 -5.77
CA ILE A 433 -1.25 9.76 -4.57
C ILE A 433 -2.22 8.77 -3.89
N ALA A 434 -3.48 9.16 -3.68
CA ALA A 434 -4.49 8.30 -3.09
C ALA A 434 -4.74 7.04 -3.95
N LEU A 435 -4.77 7.20 -5.28
CA LEU A 435 -4.93 6.12 -6.25
C LEU A 435 -3.74 5.14 -6.21
N TYR A 436 -2.50 5.64 -6.15
CA TYR A 436 -1.31 4.79 -6.05
C TYR A 436 -1.29 3.99 -4.74
N ASN A 437 -1.60 4.64 -3.62
CA ASN A 437 -1.73 3.97 -2.34
C ASN A 437 -2.78 2.85 -2.39
N TRP A 438 -3.93 3.10 -3.02
CA TRP A 438 -4.96 2.09 -3.21
C TRP A 438 -4.50 0.95 -4.12
N LEU A 439 -3.84 1.24 -5.26
CA LEU A 439 -3.32 0.21 -6.17
C LEU A 439 -2.29 -0.70 -5.48
N ILE A 440 -1.44 -0.15 -4.60
CA ILE A 440 -0.49 -0.93 -3.80
C ILE A 440 -1.23 -1.82 -2.81
N GLN A 441 -2.24 -1.27 -2.10
CA GLN A 441 -3.05 -2.05 -1.13
C GLN A 441 -3.87 -3.15 -1.79
N ALA A 442 -4.33 -2.94 -3.02
CA ALA A 442 -5.08 -3.91 -3.80
C ALA A 442 -4.19 -4.96 -4.51
N GLU A 443 -2.87 -4.91 -4.29
CA GLU A 443 -1.85 -5.78 -4.93
C GLU A 443 -1.84 -5.69 -6.46
N LEU A 444 -2.25 -4.56 -7.03
CA LEU A 444 -2.31 -4.31 -8.47
C LEU A 444 -1.03 -3.59 -8.95
N THR A 445 0.14 -4.09 -8.55
CA THR A 445 1.44 -3.45 -8.86
C THR A 445 1.72 -3.38 -10.36
N ASP A 446 1.28 -4.37 -11.13
CA ASP A 446 1.50 -4.38 -12.59
C ASP A 446 0.75 -3.23 -13.28
N LYS A 447 -0.50 -2.97 -12.84
CA LYS A 447 -1.30 -1.85 -13.33
C LYS A 447 -0.75 -0.50 -12.87
N LEU A 448 -0.19 -0.43 -11.66
CA LEU A 448 0.50 0.77 -11.19
C LEU A 448 1.72 1.10 -12.07
N LEU A 449 2.48 0.08 -12.47
CA LEU A 449 3.64 0.24 -13.35
C LEU A 449 3.26 0.62 -14.80
N GLU A 450 2.05 0.31 -15.25
CA GLU A 450 1.50 0.79 -16.53
C GLU A 450 1.09 2.27 -16.46
N VAL A 451 0.74 2.77 -15.28
CA VAL A 451 0.35 4.17 -15.05
C VAL A 451 1.60 5.06 -15.04
N ASN A 452 2.04 5.48 -16.22
CA ASN A 452 3.18 6.40 -16.34
C ASN A 452 2.79 7.83 -15.93
N SER A 453 2.97 8.16 -14.65
CA SER A 453 2.76 9.50 -14.10
C SER A 453 4.03 10.04 -13.47
N ALA A 454 4.24 11.36 -13.61
CA ALA A 454 5.39 12.06 -13.04
C ALA A 454 5.37 12.10 -11.51
N HIS A 455 4.19 11.99 -10.89
CA HIS A 455 4.02 12.10 -9.44
C HIS A 455 4.31 10.79 -8.69
N LEU A 456 4.40 9.66 -9.41
CA LEU A 456 4.63 8.35 -8.80
C LEU A 456 6.04 8.24 -8.18
N GLU A 457 7.06 8.80 -8.85
CA GLU A 457 8.44 8.80 -8.35
C GLU A 457 8.55 9.57 -7.01
N GLU A 458 8.01 10.79 -6.95
CA GLU A 458 8.04 11.61 -5.74
C GLU A 458 7.29 10.96 -4.58
N HIS A 459 6.12 10.36 -4.86
CA HIS A 459 5.33 9.68 -3.86
C HIS A 459 6.04 8.44 -3.29
N LEU A 460 6.60 7.58 -4.14
CA LEU A 460 7.36 6.41 -3.70
C LEU A 460 8.57 6.82 -2.85
N MET A 461 9.29 7.88 -3.25
CA MET A 461 10.38 8.43 -2.44
C MET A 461 9.90 8.98 -1.10
N HIS A 462 8.74 9.64 -1.05
CA HIS A 462 8.14 10.11 0.20
C HIS A 462 7.78 8.95 1.14
N MET A 463 7.20 7.87 0.61
CA MET A 463 6.90 6.67 1.40
C MET A 463 8.16 5.97 1.92
N ILE A 464 9.22 5.91 1.12
CA ILE A 464 10.52 5.36 1.54
C ILE A 464 11.11 6.17 2.72
N LYS A 465 10.91 7.49 2.76
CA LYS A 465 11.37 8.35 3.86
C LYS A 465 10.55 8.15 5.14
N GLN A 466 9.29 7.77 5.05
CA GLN A 466 8.42 7.51 6.21
C GLN A 466 8.61 6.10 6.81
N ASP A 467 9.62 5.33 6.36
CA ASP A 467 10.06 3.99 6.83
C ASP A 467 9.00 2.86 6.88
N GLN A 468 7.73 3.13 6.56
CA GLN A 468 6.72 2.08 6.41
C GLN A 468 7.00 1.26 5.14
N SER A 469 7.22 -0.05 5.30
CA SER A 469 7.45 -1.02 4.22
C SER A 469 8.50 -0.58 3.19
N LYS A 470 9.65 -0.07 3.67
CA LYS A 470 10.75 0.46 2.87
C LYS A 470 11.22 -0.50 1.77
N VAL A 471 11.35 -1.79 2.09
CA VAL A 471 11.76 -2.84 1.14
C VAL A 471 10.77 -2.94 -0.02
N HIS A 472 9.47 -3.07 0.28
CA HIS A 472 8.43 -3.19 -0.74
C HIS A 472 8.33 -1.94 -1.63
N ASN A 473 8.40 -0.74 -1.04
CA ASN A 473 8.34 0.51 -1.78
C ASN A 473 9.57 0.73 -2.67
N MET A 474 10.76 0.36 -2.20
CA MET A 474 11.97 0.37 -3.02
C MET A 474 11.92 -0.69 -4.13
N ASP A 475 11.32 -1.86 -3.86
CA ASP A 475 11.13 -2.91 -4.87
C ASP A 475 10.25 -2.43 -6.03
N LEU A 476 9.16 -1.75 -5.69
CA LEU A 476 8.27 -1.13 -6.67
C LEU A 476 8.97 0.00 -7.46
N LEU A 477 9.82 0.79 -6.79
CA LEU A 477 10.53 1.91 -7.39
C LEU A 477 11.53 1.47 -8.48
N TRP A 478 12.31 0.41 -8.26
CA TRP A 478 13.24 -0.05 -9.30
C TRP A 478 12.48 -0.65 -10.51
N ARG A 479 11.37 -1.35 -10.27
CA ARG A 479 10.50 -1.87 -11.35
C ARG A 479 9.91 -0.74 -12.20
N TYR A 480 9.53 0.36 -11.55
CA TYR A 480 9.08 1.57 -12.24
C TYR A 480 10.18 2.15 -13.13
N TYR A 481 11.40 2.29 -12.61
CA TYR A 481 12.53 2.80 -13.40
C TYR A 481 12.89 1.89 -14.58
N GLU A 482 12.85 0.56 -14.42
CA GLU A 482 13.07 -0.36 -15.54
C GLU A 482 12.00 -0.22 -16.64
N LYS A 483 10.72 -0.12 -16.26
CA LYS A 483 9.62 0.09 -17.22
C LYS A 483 9.74 1.41 -17.97
N ASN A 484 10.17 2.47 -17.27
CA ASN A 484 10.42 3.79 -17.85
C ASN A 484 11.79 3.91 -18.56
N ARG A 485 12.52 2.80 -18.73
CA ARG A 485 13.85 2.73 -19.37
C ARG A 485 14.93 3.60 -18.69
N ASN A 486 14.74 3.96 -17.42
CA ASN A 486 15.73 4.66 -16.63
C ASN A 486 16.61 3.68 -15.85
N PHE A 487 17.46 2.94 -16.58
CA PHE A 487 18.22 1.85 -16.01
C PHE A 487 19.30 2.29 -15.00
N GLY A 488 19.83 3.51 -15.12
CA GLY A 488 20.81 4.05 -14.17
C GLY A 488 20.21 4.25 -12.78
N LYS A 489 19.06 4.93 -12.68
CA LYS A 489 18.36 5.08 -11.39
C LYS A 489 17.92 3.72 -10.83
N ALA A 490 17.46 2.79 -11.67
CA ALA A 490 17.10 1.44 -11.26
C ALA A 490 18.30 0.70 -10.61
N ALA A 491 19.47 0.75 -11.25
CA ALA A 491 20.68 0.11 -10.75
C ALA A 491 21.09 0.67 -9.38
N HIS A 492 20.99 1.98 -9.16
CA HIS A 492 21.26 2.59 -7.85
C HIS A 492 20.26 2.18 -6.76
N VAL A 493 18.97 2.09 -7.08
CA VAL A 493 17.96 1.62 -6.11
C VAL A 493 18.21 0.16 -5.74
N LEU A 494 18.51 -0.70 -6.73
CA LEU A 494 18.85 -2.11 -6.51
C LEU A 494 20.13 -2.29 -5.68
N ALA A 495 21.15 -1.47 -5.93
CA ALA A 495 22.38 -1.46 -5.13
C ALA A 495 22.09 -1.08 -3.66
N ARG A 496 21.28 -0.03 -3.44
CA ARG A 496 20.85 0.37 -2.09
C ARG A 496 20.01 -0.71 -1.41
N LEU A 497 19.14 -1.41 -2.15
CA LEU A 497 18.38 -2.56 -1.63
C LEU A 497 19.32 -3.68 -1.17
N ALA A 498 20.36 -3.98 -1.95
CA ALA A 498 21.34 -4.99 -1.61
C ALA A 498 22.21 -4.63 -0.39
N ASP A 499 22.51 -3.34 -0.19
CA ASP A 499 23.32 -2.84 0.93
C ASP A 499 22.49 -2.58 2.22
N MET A 500 21.17 -2.51 2.12
CA MET A 500 20.31 -2.12 3.25
C MET A 500 20.32 -3.17 4.36
N HIS A 501 20.58 -2.75 5.60
CA HIS A 501 20.43 -3.62 6.76
C HIS A 501 18.95 -3.98 6.98
N SER A 502 18.58 -5.26 6.79
CA SER A 502 17.21 -5.74 6.94
C SER A 502 17.16 -7.24 7.15
N SER A 503 16.31 -7.69 8.07
CA SER A 503 15.98 -9.10 8.27
C SER A 503 14.90 -9.63 7.32
N GLU A 504 14.27 -8.76 6.51
CA GLU A 504 13.22 -9.14 5.55
C GLU A 504 13.81 -9.65 4.22
N ILE A 505 15.05 -9.27 3.90
CA ILE A 505 15.72 -9.60 2.64
C ILE A 505 16.70 -10.75 2.88
N SER A 506 16.46 -11.89 2.23
CA SER A 506 17.40 -13.01 2.26
C SER A 506 18.66 -12.71 1.44
N LEU A 507 19.78 -13.36 1.77
CA LEU A 507 21.03 -13.19 1.02
C LEU A 507 20.90 -13.60 -0.46
N LYS A 508 20.04 -14.58 -0.77
CA LYS A 508 19.71 -14.97 -2.16
C LYS A 508 18.99 -13.85 -2.91
N GLN A 509 18.05 -13.15 -2.27
CA GLN A 509 17.41 -11.97 -2.86
C GLN A 509 18.40 -10.82 -3.03
N ARG A 510 19.33 -10.60 -2.09
CA ARG A 510 20.40 -9.61 -2.26
C ARG A 510 21.27 -9.93 -3.47
N LEU A 511 21.64 -11.20 -3.66
CA LEU A 511 22.38 -11.65 -4.83
C LEU A 511 21.60 -11.40 -6.14
N GLU A 512 20.29 -11.64 -6.14
CA GLU A 512 19.41 -11.31 -7.26
C GLU A 512 19.37 -9.80 -7.54
N TYR A 513 19.23 -8.98 -6.49
CA TYR A 513 19.26 -7.52 -6.62
C TYR A 513 20.59 -7.02 -7.21
N VAL A 514 21.73 -7.54 -6.75
CA VAL A 514 23.05 -7.18 -7.31
C VAL A 514 23.17 -7.65 -8.76
N ALA A 515 22.76 -8.89 -9.08
CA ALA A 515 22.78 -9.40 -10.46
C ALA A 515 21.92 -8.54 -11.40
N ARG A 516 20.75 -8.11 -10.93
CA ARG A 516 19.86 -7.23 -11.69
C ARG A 516 20.41 -5.81 -11.79
N ALA A 517 21.03 -5.28 -10.73
CA ALA A 517 21.72 -3.99 -10.75
C ALA A 517 22.83 -3.97 -11.81
N ILE A 518 23.62 -5.05 -11.92
CA ILE A 518 24.65 -5.21 -12.96
C ILE A 518 24.02 -5.20 -14.35
N LEU A 519 22.91 -5.92 -14.55
CA LEU A 519 22.19 -5.93 -15.83
C LEU A 519 21.67 -4.53 -16.20
N SER A 520 21.05 -3.83 -15.25
CA SER A 520 20.55 -2.46 -15.45
C SER A 520 21.69 -1.47 -15.69
N ALA A 521 22.81 -1.57 -14.96
CA ALA A 521 23.99 -0.73 -15.16
C ALA A 521 24.61 -0.95 -16.55
N LYS A 522 24.81 -2.22 -16.96
CA LYS A 522 25.29 -2.56 -18.32
C LYS A 522 24.34 -2.01 -19.40
N SER A 523 23.04 -2.10 -19.17
CA SER A 523 22.02 -1.57 -20.09
C SER A 523 22.05 -0.04 -20.16
N ALA A 524 22.32 0.65 -19.04
CA ALA A 524 22.49 2.10 -19.01
C ALA A 524 23.75 2.55 -19.77
N SER A 525 24.88 1.85 -19.57
CA SER A 525 26.15 2.14 -20.26
C SER A 525 26.07 1.98 -21.78
N CYS A 526 25.20 1.09 -22.29
CA CYS A 526 24.91 0.99 -23.72
C CYS A 526 24.17 2.21 -24.28
N ILE A 527 23.42 2.94 -23.46
CA ILE A 527 22.63 4.12 -23.85
C ILE A 527 23.47 5.39 -23.69
N SER A 528 24.25 5.49 -22.62
CA SER A 528 25.18 6.59 -22.36
C SER A 528 26.46 6.08 -21.71
N ALA A 529 27.61 6.24 -22.36
CA ALA A 529 28.89 5.84 -21.81
C ALA A 529 29.49 6.97 -20.95
N GLN A 530 29.19 7.00 -19.65
CA GLN A 530 29.88 7.87 -18.69
C GLN A 530 30.95 7.08 -17.92
N ALA A 531 32.08 7.71 -17.61
CA ALA A 531 33.15 7.05 -16.85
C ALA A 531 32.70 6.60 -15.45
N ALA A 532 31.82 7.38 -14.80
CA ALA A 532 31.24 7.06 -13.50
C ALA A 532 30.39 5.77 -13.52
N ASP A 533 29.74 5.46 -14.65
CA ASP A 533 28.94 4.22 -14.79
C ASP A 533 29.84 2.97 -14.81
N GLY A 534 31.07 3.10 -15.34
CA GLY A 534 32.07 2.03 -15.34
C GLY A 534 32.63 1.75 -13.95
N GLU A 535 32.93 2.78 -13.17
CA GLU A 535 33.37 2.63 -11.77
C GLU A 535 32.28 1.98 -10.91
N PHE A 536 31.04 2.45 -11.03
CA PHE A 536 29.90 1.86 -10.33
C PHE A 536 29.65 0.41 -10.75
N LEU A 537 29.82 0.08 -12.04
CA LEU A 537 29.70 -1.31 -12.50
C LEU A 537 30.77 -2.22 -11.87
N HIS A 538 32.02 -1.76 -11.79
CA HIS A 538 33.07 -2.51 -11.12
C HIS A 538 32.79 -2.69 -9.62
N GLU A 539 32.22 -1.68 -8.95
CA GLU A 539 31.77 -1.81 -7.56
C GLU A 539 30.69 -2.91 -7.42
N LEU A 540 29.70 -2.93 -8.32
CA LEU A 540 28.65 -3.95 -8.31
C LEU A 540 29.19 -5.36 -8.59
N GLU A 541 30.14 -5.50 -9.52
CA GLU A 541 30.77 -6.79 -9.82
C GLU A 541 31.60 -7.31 -8.63
N ALA A 542 32.31 -6.42 -7.91
CA ALA A 542 32.98 -6.76 -6.67
C ALA A 542 31.98 -7.19 -5.56
N LYS A 543 30.87 -6.46 -5.41
CA LYS A 543 29.79 -6.83 -4.47
C LYS A 543 29.15 -8.17 -4.81
N MET A 544 29.02 -8.51 -6.09
CA MET A 544 28.48 -9.80 -6.52
C MET A 544 29.36 -10.96 -6.03
N GLU A 545 30.68 -10.79 -6.12
CA GLU A 545 31.62 -11.82 -5.66
C GLU A 545 31.59 -11.98 -4.13
N LEU A 546 31.52 -10.87 -3.40
CA LEU A 546 31.34 -10.88 -1.95
C LEU A 546 30.03 -11.57 -1.55
N ALA A 547 28.91 -11.24 -2.21
CA ALA A 547 27.62 -11.87 -1.94
C ALA A 547 27.66 -13.38 -2.23
N ARG A 548 28.33 -13.82 -3.30
CA ARG A 548 28.52 -15.26 -3.60
C ARG A 548 29.31 -15.98 -2.51
N ILE A 549 30.39 -15.39 -2.04
CA ILE A 549 31.20 -15.95 -0.94
C ILE A 549 30.34 -16.06 0.33
N GLN A 550 29.57 -15.04 0.64
CA GLN A 550 28.68 -15.04 1.81
C GLN A 550 27.59 -16.12 1.70
N VAL A 551 27.01 -16.33 0.50
CA VAL A 551 26.06 -17.44 0.24
C VAL A 551 26.74 -18.78 0.40
N GLN A 552 27.97 -18.93 -0.12
CA GLN A 552 28.74 -20.17 0.01
C GLN A 552 29.02 -20.50 1.48
N ILE A 553 29.38 -19.51 2.30
CA ILE A 553 29.56 -19.66 3.75
C ILE A 553 28.24 -20.12 4.39
N GLN A 554 27.13 -19.44 4.09
CA GLN A 554 25.80 -19.79 4.62
C GLN A 554 25.40 -21.23 4.29
N GLU A 555 25.54 -21.65 3.03
CA GLU A 555 25.23 -23.01 2.59
C GLU A 555 26.13 -24.06 3.25
N THR A 556 27.42 -23.76 3.41
CA THR A 556 28.38 -24.67 4.04
C THR A 556 28.08 -24.83 5.54
N LEU A 557 27.72 -23.74 6.23
CA LEU A 557 27.31 -23.77 7.63
C LEU A 557 26.03 -24.58 7.83
N LEU A 558 25.03 -24.38 6.96
CA LEU A 558 23.78 -25.14 7.01
C LEU A 558 23.99 -26.64 6.74
N ARG A 559 24.94 -27.02 5.88
CA ARG A 559 25.24 -28.43 5.60
C ARG A 559 25.98 -29.13 6.73
N HIS A 560 27.02 -28.50 7.29
CA HIS A 560 27.91 -29.16 8.26
C HIS A 560 27.50 -28.95 9.73
N TYR A 561 26.79 -27.87 10.06
CA TYR A 561 26.50 -27.47 11.43
C TYR A 561 24.99 -27.28 11.71
N SER A 562 24.11 -27.87 10.89
CA SER A 562 22.64 -27.75 11.00
C SER A 562 22.07 -27.97 12.41
N HIS A 563 22.69 -28.85 13.20
CA HIS A 563 22.24 -29.23 14.54
C HIS A 563 22.67 -28.25 15.65
N HIS A 564 23.58 -27.30 15.37
CA HIS A 564 24.08 -26.38 16.39
C HIS A 564 23.18 -25.13 16.51
N PRO A 565 22.65 -24.80 17.71
CA PRO A 565 21.68 -23.73 17.87
C PRO A 565 22.22 -22.33 17.50
N SER A 566 23.53 -22.11 17.60
CA SER A 566 24.16 -20.84 17.20
C SER A 566 24.10 -20.57 15.69
N VAL A 567 23.95 -21.61 14.85
CA VAL A 567 23.99 -21.47 13.38
C VAL A 567 22.79 -20.68 12.88
N LYS A 568 21.63 -20.80 13.51
CA LYS A 568 20.45 -19.99 13.13
C LYS A 568 20.69 -18.49 13.34
N THR A 569 21.36 -18.12 14.43
CA THR A 569 21.73 -16.73 14.72
C THR A 569 22.77 -16.23 13.72
N VAL A 570 23.78 -17.05 13.43
CA VAL A 570 24.84 -16.72 12.46
C VAL A 570 24.29 -16.58 11.04
N VAL A 571 23.36 -17.45 10.62
CA VAL A 571 22.66 -17.35 9.33
C VAL A 571 21.83 -16.07 9.25
N SER A 572 21.10 -15.72 10.33
CA SER A 572 20.34 -14.47 10.38
C SER A 572 21.24 -13.24 10.32
N GLN A 573 22.45 -13.29 10.89
CA GLN A 573 23.44 -12.22 10.76
C GLN A 573 23.93 -12.12 9.31
N LEU A 574 24.25 -13.27 8.67
CA LEU A 574 24.65 -13.31 7.26
C LEU A 574 23.54 -12.88 6.29
N ASP A 575 22.25 -12.98 6.65
CA ASP A 575 21.17 -12.45 5.81
C ASP A 575 20.97 -10.93 5.98
N SER A 576 21.38 -10.38 7.14
CA SER A 576 21.06 -9.00 7.53
C SER A 576 21.73 -7.92 6.66
N GLU A 577 22.97 -8.15 6.21
CA GLU A 577 23.74 -7.21 5.39
C GLU A 577 24.89 -7.91 4.63
N LEU A 578 25.39 -7.27 3.57
CA LEU A 578 26.63 -7.70 2.91
C LEU A 578 27.83 -7.27 3.76
N MET A 579 28.61 -8.24 4.25
CA MET A 579 29.69 -7.99 5.21
C MET A 579 31.05 -7.85 4.53
N ASP A 580 31.95 -7.09 5.14
CA ASP A 580 33.32 -6.94 4.66
C ASP A 580 34.09 -8.28 4.65
N LEU A 581 35.00 -8.44 3.68
CA LEU A 581 35.83 -9.65 3.53
C LEU A 581 36.61 -10.00 4.81
N THR A 582 37.10 -9.01 5.56
CA THR A 582 37.83 -9.22 6.82
C THR A 582 36.93 -9.82 7.90
N LYS A 583 35.68 -9.36 7.99
CA LYS A 583 34.69 -9.91 8.93
C LYS A 583 34.30 -11.33 8.51
N LEU A 584 34.01 -11.54 7.23
CA LEU A 584 33.73 -12.87 6.67
C LEU A 584 34.86 -13.87 6.94
N TYR A 585 36.12 -13.42 6.87
CA TYR A 585 37.28 -14.24 7.17
C TYR A 585 37.38 -14.58 8.66
N GLY A 586 37.43 -13.57 9.54
CA GLY A 586 37.71 -13.78 10.97
C GLY A 586 36.54 -14.36 11.74
N GLU A 587 35.35 -13.79 11.59
CA GLU A 587 34.18 -14.11 12.43
C GLU A 587 33.45 -15.37 11.96
N PHE A 588 33.60 -15.75 10.69
CA PHE A 588 32.89 -16.90 10.10
C PHE A 588 33.85 -17.96 9.56
N ALA A 589 34.65 -17.64 8.55
CA ALA A 589 35.44 -18.67 7.86
C ALA A 589 36.53 -19.29 8.76
N ASP A 590 37.19 -18.50 9.62
CA ASP A 590 38.19 -18.99 10.57
C ASP A 590 37.56 -19.72 11.75
N LEU A 591 36.54 -19.12 12.37
CA LEU A 591 35.81 -19.70 13.49
C LEU A 591 35.26 -21.11 13.18
N TYR A 592 34.72 -21.29 11.97
CA TYR A 592 34.12 -22.56 11.52
C TYR A 592 35.06 -23.42 10.66
N LYS A 593 36.35 -23.05 10.54
CA LYS A 593 37.36 -23.80 9.78
C LYS A 593 36.93 -24.12 8.34
N LEU A 594 36.37 -23.14 7.64
CA LEU A 594 35.88 -23.26 6.28
C LEU A 594 36.98 -22.96 5.25
N SER A 595 37.92 -23.88 5.06
CA SER A 595 39.14 -23.66 4.25
C SER A 595 38.86 -23.28 2.79
N GLU A 596 37.77 -23.79 2.19
CA GLU A 596 37.33 -23.40 0.84
C GLU A 596 36.86 -21.95 0.78
N CYS A 597 36.08 -21.51 1.76
CA CYS A 597 35.59 -20.14 1.85
C CYS A 597 36.75 -19.18 2.16
N LYS A 598 37.71 -19.58 3.00
CA LYS A 598 38.95 -18.82 3.23
C LYS A 598 39.72 -18.59 1.92
N LEU A 599 39.89 -19.64 1.11
CA LEU A 599 40.56 -19.53 -0.19
C LEU A 599 39.82 -18.58 -1.14
N ALA A 600 38.48 -18.66 -1.19
CA ALA A 600 37.65 -17.76 -1.99
C ALA A 600 37.76 -16.30 -1.53
N ILE A 601 37.77 -16.04 -0.22
CA ILE A 601 37.96 -14.70 0.35
C ILE A 601 39.33 -14.13 -0.01
N ILE A 602 40.39 -14.92 0.13
CA ILE A 602 41.77 -14.48 -0.14
C ILE A 602 41.98 -14.21 -1.64
N HIS A 603 41.36 -15.01 -2.51
CA HIS A 603 41.30 -14.76 -3.95
C HIS A 603 40.58 -13.45 -4.27
N CYS A 604 39.39 -13.23 -3.69
CA CYS A 604 38.61 -12.00 -3.90
C CYS A 604 39.32 -10.74 -3.37
N ALA A 605 40.06 -10.86 -2.26
CA ALA A 605 40.80 -9.75 -1.66
C ALA A 605 42.11 -9.41 -2.39
N GLY A 606 42.58 -10.26 -3.31
CA GLY A 606 43.86 -10.08 -3.99
C GLY A 606 45.09 -10.26 -3.07
N HIS A 607 44.90 -10.76 -1.84
CA HIS A 607 45.99 -11.09 -0.93
C HIS A 607 46.64 -12.41 -1.36
N SER A 608 47.97 -12.47 -1.45
CA SER A 608 48.68 -13.70 -1.82
C SER A 608 49.80 -13.98 -0.83
N ASP A 609 49.53 -14.82 0.16
CA ASP A 609 50.56 -15.46 0.98
C ASP A 609 50.68 -16.93 0.54
N PRO A 610 51.79 -17.33 -0.11
CA PRO A 610 51.99 -18.70 -0.53
C PRO A 610 51.86 -19.70 0.62
N VAL A 611 52.33 -19.39 1.83
CA VAL A 611 52.29 -20.34 2.96
C VAL A 611 50.84 -20.62 3.36
N LEU A 612 50.04 -19.56 3.47
CA LEU A 612 48.61 -19.67 3.75
C LEU A 612 47.85 -20.40 2.64
N VAL A 613 48.15 -20.11 1.37
CA VAL A 613 47.50 -20.81 0.24
C VAL A 613 47.84 -22.30 0.28
N HIS A 614 49.10 -22.68 0.53
CA HIS A 614 49.50 -24.08 0.69
C HIS A 614 48.77 -24.76 1.84
N SER A 615 48.70 -24.12 3.02
CA SER A 615 48.01 -24.70 4.17
C SER A 615 46.52 -24.88 3.93
N LEU A 616 45.86 -23.93 3.26
CA LEU A 616 44.45 -24.04 2.91
C LEU A 616 44.19 -25.17 1.91
N TRP A 617 45.00 -25.31 0.87
CA TRP A 617 44.87 -26.43 -0.06
C TRP A 617 45.12 -27.77 0.61
N GLN A 618 46.08 -27.84 1.53
CA GLN A 618 46.32 -29.02 2.35
C GLN A 618 45.09 -29.37 3.19
N GLU A 619 44.53 -28.42 3.93
CA GLU A 619 43.34 -28.62 4.76
C GLU A 619 42.13 -29.08 3.94
N ILE A 620 41.88 -28.47 2.76
CA ILE A 620 40.76 -28.84 1.88
C ILE A 620 40.92 -30.29 1.42
N MET A 621 42.12 -30.69 0.98
CA MET A 621 42.36 -32.05 0.50
C MET A 621 42.33 -33.07 1.63
N GLU A 622 42.92 -32.77 2.79
CA GLU A 622 42.89 -33.66 3.98
C GLU A 622 41.47 -33.86 4.50
N LYS A 623 40.63 -32.82 4.48
CA LYS A 623 39.22 -32.90 4.84
C LYS A 623 38.44 -33.79 3.86
N GLU A 624 38.56 -33.54 2.55
CA GLU A 624 37.90 -34.37 1.53
C GLU A 624 38.37 -35.83 1.61
N LEU A 625 39.65 -36.06 1.87
CA LEU A 625 40.21 -37.40 2.06
C LEU A 625 39.68 -38.10 3.31
N SER A 626 39.36 -37.35 4.36
CA SER A 626 38.81 -37.84 5.63
C SER A 626 37.31 -38.14 5.52
N ASP A 627 36.53 -37.25 4.89
CA ASP A 627 35.08 -37.41 4.69
C ASP A 627 34.77 -38.59 3.76
N SER A 628 35.68 -38.89 2.81
CA SER A 628 35.54 -39.97 1.83
C SER A 628 36.05 -41.34 2.29
N VAL A 629 36.53 -41.50 3.54
CA VAL A 629 37.09 -42.77 4.05
C VAL A 629 36.09 -43.92 4.02
N ALA A 630 34.79 -43.64 4.19
CA ALA A 630 33.73 -44.65 4.18
C ALA A 630 33.38 -45.17 2.77
N MET A 631 33.90 -44.53 1.71
CA MET A 631 33.60 -44.87 0.32
C MET A 631 34.52 -45.98 -0.22
N SER A 632 34.12 -46.60 -1.34
CA SER A 632 34.99 -47.52 -2.07
C SER A 632 36.23 -46.78 -2.61
N PRO A 633 37.38 -47.45 -2.82
CA PRO A 633 38.59 -46.80 -3.32
C PRO A 633 38.39 -46.06 -4.65
N SER A 634 37.56 -46.60 -5.56
CA SER A 634 37.24 -45.96 -6.85
C SER A 634 36.34 -44.74 -6.69
N ASP A 635 35.35 -44.79 -5.81
CA ASP A 635 34.45 -43.66 -5.57
C ASP A 635 35.15 -42.54 -4.80
N ARG A 636 36.05 -42.92 -3.89
CA ARG A 636 36.92 -42.00 -3.16
C ARG A 636 37.86 -41.23 -4.10
N MET A 637 38.51 -41.95 -5.01
CA MET A 637 39.34 -41.36 -6.07
C MET A 637 38.50 -40.40 -6.93
N ARG A 638 37.27 -40.78 -7.29
CA ARG A 638 36.36 -39.93 -8.07
C ARG A 638 35.92 -38.67 -7.30
N SER A 639 35.59 -38.78 -6.00
CA SER A 639 35.18 -37.64 -5.16
C SER A 639 36.27 -36.59 -5.08
N VAL A 640 37.50 -37.02 -4.77
CA VAL A 640 38.68 -36.13 -4.74
C VAL A 640 38.94 -35.51 -6.12
N SER A 641 38.79 -36.28 -7.21
CA SER A 641 38.90 -35.75 -8.58
C SER A 641 37.90 -34.65 -8.84
N LEU A 642 36.61 -34.90 -8.54
CA LEU A 642 35.54 -33.93 -8.79
C LEU A 642 35.75 -32.67 -7.96
N LYS A 643 36.18 -32.82 -6.71
CA LYS A 643 36.49 -31.69 -5.82
C LYS A 643 37.64 -30.86 -6.39
N LEU A 644 38.76 -31.50 -6.72
CA LEU A 644 39.92 -30.84 -7.29
C LEU A 644 39.62 -30.20 -8.65
N VAL A 645 38.82 -30.84 -9.51
CA VAL A 645 38.40 -30.28 -10.81
C VAL A 645 37.54 -29.03 -10.62
N SER A 646 36.60 -29.07 -9.67
CA SER A 646 35.70 -27.94 -9.41
C SER A 646 36.46 -26.70 -8.94
N LEU A 647 37.37 -26.85 -7.97
CA LEU A 647 38.19 -25.76 -7.45
C LEU A 647 39.29 -25.37 -8.43
N GLY A 648 39.94 -26.35 -9.05
CA GLY A 648 41.02 -26.16 -10.00
C GLY A 648 40.57 -25.34 -11.22
N LYS A 649 39.40 -25.61 -11.80
CA LYS A 649 38.87 -24.81 -12.91
C LYS A 649 38.65 -23.34 -12.55
N MET A 650 38.37 -23.03 -11.29
CA MET A 650 38.21 -21.64 -10.82
C MET A 650 39.55 -20.94 -10.63
N TYR A 651 40.56 -21.62 -10.07
CA TYR A 651 41.83 -20.98 -9.67
C TYR A 651 42.99 -21.22 -10.65
N ALA A 652 42.89 -22.14 -11.60
CA ALA A 652 43.99 -22.47 -12.53
C ALA A 652 44.45 -21.28 -13.40
N GLY A 653 43.57 -20.32 -13.67
CA GLY A 653 43.91 -19.07 -14.36
C GLY A 653 44.81 -18.14 -13.57
N THR A 654 44.89 -18.31 -12.24
CA THR A 654 45.62 -17.41 -11.33
C THR A 654 46.66 -18.20 -10.52
N PRO A 655 47.91 -18.33 -11.00
CA PRO A 655 48.91 -19.25 -10.43
C PRO A 655 49.28 -18.97 -8.96
N ARG A 656 49.02 -17.76 -8.46
CA ARG A 656 49.24 -17.38 -7.06
C ARG A 656 48.31 -18.09 -6.07
N TYR A 657 47.15 -18.56 -6.53
CA TYR A 657 46.13 -19.23 -5.70
C TYR A 657 46.02 -20.72 -6.00
N PHE A 658 46.72 -21.21 -7.04
CA PHE A 658 46.76 -22.61 -7.44
C PHE A 658 48.20 -23.13 -7.42
N PRO A 659 48.69 -23.63 -6.26
CA PRO A 659 50.07 -24.05 -6.10
C PRO A 659 50.30 -25.44 -6.74
N LEU A 660 50.49 -25.45 -8.06
CA LEU A 660 50.59 -26.67 -8.87
C LEU A 660 51.67 -27.64 -8.36
N GLU A 661 52.88 -27.15 -8.08
CA GLU A 661 54.00 -27.98 -7.61
C GLU A 661 53.70 -28.68 -6.28
N PHE A 662 53.10 -27.94 -5.35
CA PHE A 662 52.67 -28.48 -4.05
C PHE A 662 51.55 -29.50 -4.23
N LEU A 663 50.51 -29.18 -5.00
CA LEU A 663 49.36 -30.06 -5.22
C LEU A 663 49.78 -31.38 -5.88
N VAL A 664 50.65 -31.34 -6.90
CA VAL A 664 51.18 -32.56 -7.54
C VAL A 664 51.94 -33.39 -6.51
N ARG A 665 52.87 -32.79 -5.76
CA ARG A 665 53.65 -33.50 -4.75
C ARG A 665 52.76 -34.12 -3.66
N PHE A 666 51.81 -33.35 -3.13
CA PHE A 666 50.91 -33.78 -2.07
C PHE A 666 49.99 -34.93 -2.55
N LEU A 667 49.33 -34.77 -3.70
CA LEU A 667 48.41 -35.78 -4.22
C LEU A 667 49.13 -37.08 -4.60
N GLU A 668 50.34 -37.01 -5.16
CA GLU A 668 51.11 -38.20 -5.51
C GLU A 668 51.62 -38.96 -4.28
N GLN A 669 51.92 -38.26 -3.18
CA GLN A 669 52.20 -38.88 -1.88
C GLN A 669 50.97 -39.63 -1.34
N GLU A 670 49.78 -39.03 -1.48
CA GLU A 670 48.53 -39.65 -1.07
C GLU A 670 48.13 -40.84 -1.95
N VAL A 671 48.35 -40.77 -3.27
CA VAL A 671 48.19 -41.90 -4.20
C VAL A 671 49.11 -43.06 -3.81
N CYS A 672 50.35 -42.78 -3.42
CA CYS A 672 51.28 -43.79 -2.91
C CYS A 672 50.78 -44.43 -1.61
N ARG A 673 50.28 -43.62 -0.67
CA ARG A 673 49.78 -44.06 0.63
C ARG A 673 48.51 -44.92 0.52
N LEU A 674 47.61 -44.55 -0.39
CA LEU A 674 46.30 -45.19 -0.59
C LEU A 674 46.29 -46.26 -1.69
N GLN A 675 47.41 -46.43 -2.40
CA GLN A 675 47.59 -47.37 -3.51
C GLN A 675 46.59 -47.15 -4.67
N TRP A 676 46.38 -45.90 -5.07
CA TRP A 676 45.51 -45.54 -6.19
C TRP A 676 46.21 -45.67 -7.55
N ASP A 677 45.45 -45.47 -8.64
CA ASP A 677 45.96 -45.48 -10.01
C ASP A 677 47.00 -44.38 -10.22
N VAL A 678 48.14 -44.74 -10.82
CA VAL A 678 49.27 -43.86 -11.12
C VAL A 678 48.88 -42.75 -12.11
N GLY A 679 47.89 -43.01 -12.97
CA GLY A 679 47.34 -42.03 -13.90
C GLY A 679 46.36 -41.02 -13.30
N PHE A 680 46.02 -41.14 -12.01
CA PHE A 680 44.96 -40.33 -11.39
C PHE A 680 45.27 -38.83 -11.42
N VAL A 681 46.35 -38.40 -10.77
CA VAL A 681 46.69 -36.98 -10.56
C VAL A 681 46.92 -36.28 -11.90
N SER A 682 47.63 -36.94 -12.82
CA SER A 682 47.89 -36.42 -14.16
C SER A 682 46.60 -36.23 -14.97
N ARG A 683 45.68 -37.21 -14.98
CA ARG A 683 44.38 -37.08 -15.67
C ARG A 683 43.54 -35.95 -15.07
N THR A 684 43.46 -35.86 -13.74
CA THR A 684 42.66 -34.83 -13.05
C THR A 684 43.20 -33.42 -13.32
N LEU A 685 44.51 -33.21 -13.31
CA LEU A 685 45.12 -31.90 -13.61
C LEU A 685 45.00 -31.49 -15.07
N LEU A 686 45.04 -32.45 -16.00
CA LEU A 686 44.74 -32.19 -17.41
C LEU A 686 43.26 -31.81 -17.61
N GLU A 687 42.34 -32.45 -16.87
CA GLU A 687 40.91 -32.11 -16.91
C GLU A 687 40.61 -30.70 -16.36
N ILE A 688 41.42 -30.21 -15.41
CA ILE A 688 41.36 -28.84 -14.91
C ILE A 688 41.73 -27.80 -15.98
N GLY A 689 42.47 -28.21 -17.01
CA GLY A 689 42.99 -27.32 -18.06
C GLY A 689 44.45 -26.90 -17.85
N VAL A 690 45.18 -27.58 -16.96
CA VAL A 690 46.64 -27.37 -16.84
C VAL A 690 47.31 -27.85 -18.12
N GLN A 691 48.15 -27.02 -18.71
CA GLN A 691 48.86 -27.36 -19.93
C GLN A 691 49.81 -28.54 -19.70
N LEU A 692 49.76 -29.53 -20.59
CA LEU A 692 50.60 -30.74 -20.51
C LEU A 692 52.11 -30.42 -20.37
N PRO A 693 52.70 -29.45 -21.12
CA PRO A 693 54.11 -29.12 -20.95
C PRO A 693 54.44 -28.61 -19.55
N ARG A 694 53.57 -27.77 -18.98
CA ARG A 694 53.75 -27.23 -17.64
C ARG A 694 53.67 -28.31 -16.57
N LEU A 695 52.75 -29.26 -16.74
CA LEU A 695 52.63 -30.40 -15.85
C LEU A 695 53.86 -31.31 -15.94
N PHE A 696 54.39 -31.55 -17.14
CA PHE A 696 55.61 -32.33 -17.35
C PHE A 696 56.84 -31.67 -16.71
N GLU A 697 57.00 -30.35 -16.83
CA GLU A 697 58.07 -29.61 -16.13
C GLU A 697 58.03 -29.82 -14.62
N VAL A 698 56.84 -29.81 -14.02
CA VAL A 698 56.67 -30.03 -12.57
C VAL A 698 57.07 -31.46 -12.20
N TYR A 699 56.63 -32.47 -12.95
CA TYR A 699 57.04 -33.86 -12.69
C TYR A 699 58.55 -34.07 -12.88
N ASP A 700 59.17 -33.45 -13.88
CA ASP A 700 60.62 -33.47 -14.11
C ASP A 700 61.39 -32.80 -12.95
N GLN A 701 60.92 -31.64 -12.49
CA GLN A 701 61.51 -30.97 -11.32
C GLN A 701 61.37 -31.81 -10.04
N LEU A 702 60.20 -32.41 -9.80
CA LEU A 702 59.99 -33.29 -8.65
C LEU A 702 60.90 -34.52 -8.69
N PHE A 703 61.12 -35.09 -9.87
CA PHE A 703 62.06 -36.20 -10.07
C PHE A 703 63.51 -35.77 -9.79
N LYS A 704 63.96 -34.64 -10.35
CA LYS A 704 65.31 -34.09 -10.15
C LYS A 704 65.59 -33.68 -8.70
N THR A 705 64.57 -33.26 -7.95
CA THR A 705 64.70 -32.83 -6.54
C THR A 705 65.04 -34.00 -5.59
N ARG A 706 64.82 -35.26 -6.00
CA ARG A 706 65.19 -36.48 -5.24
C ARG A 706 64.70 -36.47 -3.79
N ASP A 707 63.43 -36.16 -3.59
CA ASP A 707 62.82 -36.13 -2.26
C ASP A 707 62.88 -37.51 -1.57
N PRO A 708 63.46 -37.63 -0.35
CA PRO A 708 63.48 -38.86 0.42
C PRO A 708 62.09 -39.44 0.75
N CYS A 709 61.01 -38.67 0.61
CA CYS A 709 59.65 -39.14 0.88
C CYS A 709 59.27 -40.39 0.07
N TRP A 710 59.72 -40.50 -1.18
CA TRP A 710 59.38 -41.62 -2.07
C TRP A 710 60.03 -42.94 -1.64
N GLN A 711 61.25 -42.85 -1.07
CA GLN A 711 61.93 -44.01 -0.46
C GLN A 711 61.21 -44.45 0.82
N ARG A 712 60.75 -43.50 1.64
CA ARG A 712 59.98 -43.77 2.87
C ARG A 712 58.64 -44.44 2.57
N LEU A 713 57.99 -44.07 1.47
CA LEU A 713 56.74 -44.65 0.98
C LEU A 713 56.92 -46.01 0.26
N LYS A 714 58.16 -46.55 0.22
CA LYS A 714 58.52 -47.82 -0.43
C LYS A 714 58.21 -47.90 -1.94
N LYS A 715 58.03 -46.75 -2.61
CA LYS A 715 57.78 -46.67 -4.06
C LYS A 715 58.72 -45.65 -4.73
N PRO A 716 60.02 -45.97 -4.90
CA PRO A 716 60.98 -45.03 -5.48
C PRO A 716 60.78 -44.78 -6.98
N LEU A 717 60.07 -45.66 -7.69
CA LEU A 717 59.84 -45.59 -9.14
C LEU A 717 58.51 -44.91 -9.53
N HIS A 718 57.69 -44.50 -8.55
CA HIS A 718 56.34 -43.97 -8.78
C HIS A 718 56.31 -42.74 -9.70
N LEU A 719 57.18 -41.75 -9.47
CA LEU A 719 57.24 -40.55 -10.31
C LEU A 719 57.58 -40.86 -11.78
N VAL A 720 58.43 -41.86 -12.01
CA VAL A 720 58.83 -42.30 -13.35
C VAL A 720 57.67 -43.02 -14.04
N GLU A 721 56.89 -43.81 -13.30
CA GLU A 721 55.65 -44.40 -13.81
C GLU A 721 54.60 -43.32 -14.14
N CYS A 722 54.45 -42.27 -13.32
CA CYS A 722 53.58 -41.12 -13.61
C CYS A 722 54.00 -40.40 -14.89
N VAL A 723 55.30 -40.14 -15.06
CA VAL A 723 55.84 -39.53 -16.29
C VAL A 723 55.57 -40.42 -17.50
N HIS A 724 55.73 -41.74 -17.37
CA HIS A 724 55.41 -42.66 -18.46
C HIS A 724 53.94 -42.60 -18.87
N VAL A 725 53.01 -42.59 -17.90
CA VAL A 725 51.56 -42.49 -18.16
C VAL A 725 51.21 -41.14 -18.81
N LEU A 726 51.82 -40.05 -18.33
CA LEU A 726 51.62 -38.70 -18.86
C LEU A 726 52.05 -38.60 -20.33
N LEU A 727 53.25 -39.09 -20.65
CA LEU A 727 53.80 -39.07 -22.00
C LEU A 727 53.12 -40.07 -22.93
N SER A 728 52.69 -41.23 -22.42
CA SER A 728 51.86 -42.17 -23.20
C SER A 728 50.53 -41.52 -23.60
N SER A 729 49.93 -40.74 -22.68
CA SER A 729 48.70 -39.97 -22.96
C SER A 729 48.87 -38.91 -24.05
N PHE A 730 50.08 -38.37 -24.23
CA PHE A 730 50.44 -37.44 -25.30
C PHE A 730 50.68 -38.15 -26.63
N VAL A 731 51.33 -39.31 -26.59
CA VAL A 731 51.57 -40.13 -27.78
C VAL A 731 50.26 -40.65 -28.36
N ASP A 732 49.33 -41.09 -27.50
CA ASP A 732 48.02 -41.60 -27.93
C ASP A 732 47.09 -40.48 -28.42
N ASP A 733 47.26 -39.25 -27.91
CA ASP A 733 46.51 -38.07 -28.36
C ASP A 733 47.38 -36.80 -28.43
N PRO A 734 48.06 -36.59 -29.56
CA PRO A 734 48.92 -35.41 -29.78
C PRO A 734 48.13 -34.08 -29.82
N SER A 735 46.79 -34.13 -29.86
CA SER A 735 45.95 -32.93 -29.92
C SER A 735 45.97 -32.11 -28.62
N LYS A 736 46.36 -32.74 -27.51
CA LYS A 736 46.48 -32.13 -26.17
C LYS A 736 47.55 -31.04 -26.04
N VAL A 737 48.47 -30.96 -26.99
CA VAL A 737 49.46 -29.87 -27.09
C VAL A 737 49.15 -29.01 -28.33
N PRO A 738 49.17 -27.67 -28.22
CA PRO A 738 48.99 -26.80 -29.36
C PRO A 738 49.98 -27.10 -30.48
N THR A 739 49.50 -27.10 -31.73
CA THR A 739 50.28 -27.51 -32.92
C THR A 739 51.64 -26.81 -33.05
N TYR A 740 51.74 -25.54 -32.64
CA TYR A 740 52.96 -24.75 -32.69
C TYR A 740 54.03 -25.19 -31.68
N ASP A 741 53.63 -25.77 -30.55
CA ASP A 741 54.55 -26.18 -29.48
C ASP A 741 54.89 -27.67 -29.51
N ARG A 742 54.20 -28.47 -30.33
CA ARG A 742 54.38 -29.93 -30.41
C ARG A 742 55.82 -30.33 -30.69
N ARG A 743 56.46 -29.76 -31.71
CA ARG A 743 57.84 -30.12 -32.09
C ARG A 743 58.84 -29.81 -30.99
N ARG A 744 58.69 -28.64 -30.36
CA ARG A 744 59.55 -28.22 -29.24
C ARG A 744 59.34 -29.14 -28.03
N PHE A 745 58.09 -29.44 -27.71
CA PHE A 745 57.74 -30.32 -26.60
C PHE A 745 58.22 -31.76 -26.83
N THR A 746 58.05 -32.33 -28.03
CA THR A 746 58.56 -33.66 -28.38
C THR A 746 60.07 -33.76 -28.17
N ASN A 747 60.84 -32.73 -28.58
CA ASN A 747 62.29 -32.70 -28.35
C ASN A 747 62.64 -32.68 -26.86
N VAL A 748 61.96 -31.84 -26.07
CA VAL A 748 62.17 -31.77 -24.62
C VAL A 748 61.82 -33.11 -23.95
N CYS A 749 60.76 -33.79 -24.40
CA CYS A 749 60.40 -35.12 -23.92
C CYS A 749 61.47 -36.17 -24.27
N LEU A 750 62.01 -36.16 -25.50
CA LEU A 750 63.07 -37.09 -25.90
C LEU A 750 64.36 -36.88 -25.09
N ASP A 751 64.75 -35.63 -24.87
CA ASP A 751 65.93 -35.28 -24.07
C ASP A 751 65.78 -35.74 -22.60
N ASN A 752 64.61 -35.47 -21.99
CA ASN A 752 64.33 -35.89 -20.62
C ASN A 752 64.16 -37.42 -20.50
N ILE A 753 63.56 -38.11 -21.48
CA ILE A 753 63.49 -39.59 -21.52
C ILE A 753 64.89 -40.20 -21.55
N CYS A 754 65.82 -39.63 -22.33
CA CYS A 754 67.22 -40.07 -22.33
C CYS A 754 67.83 -39.92 -20.94
N GLY A 755 67.59 -38.78 -20.27
CA GLY A 755 68.02 -38.54 -18.89
C GLY A 755 67.45 -39.57 -17.90
N TYR A 756 66.15 -39.85 -17.95
CA TYR A 756 65.51 -40.85 -17.10
C TYR A 756 66.04 -42.26 -17.35
N LEU A 757 66.27 -42.65 -18.60
CA LEU A 757 66.81 -43.98 -18.95
C LEU A 757 68.22 -44.20 -18.40
N VAL A 758 69.08 -43.18 -18.45
CA VAL A 758 70.44 -43.24 -17.87
C VAL A 758 70.38 -43.42 -16.35
N GLU A 759 69.51 -42.67 -15.67
CA GLU A 759 69.35 -42.79 -14.22
C GLU A 759 68.73 -44.14 -13.81
N LEU A 760 67.72 -44.63 -14.52
CA LEU A 760 67.10 -45.93 -14.23
C LEU A 760 68.07 -47.10 -14.44
N GLN A 761 68.99 -47.02 -15.41
CA GLN A 761 70.02 -48.03 -15.65
C GLN A 761 71.11 -48.05 -14.57
N SER A 762 71.26 -46.97 -13.80
CA SER A 762 72.21 -46.87 -12.69
C SER A 762 71.72 -47.51 -11.38
N LEU A 763 70.42 -47.83 -11.29
CA LEU A 763 69.79 -48.44 -10.10
C LEU A 763 69.94 -49.96 -10.10
N SER A 764 69.94 -50.57 -8.90
CA SER A 764 70.05 -52.02 -8.73
C SER A 764 68.95 -52.78 -9.49
N PRO A 765 69.26 -53.84 -10.24
CA PRO A 765 68.30 -54.49 -11.14
C PRO A 765 67.16 -55.16 -10.36
N ASN A 766 65.93 -54.73 -10.64
CA ASN A 766 64.69 -55.32 -10.16
C ASN A 766 63.77 -55.62 -11.37
N SER A 767 62.90 -56.63 -11.30
CA SER A 767 62.01 -57.02 -12.41
C SER A 767 61.09 -55.87 -12.85
N ALA A 768 60.56 -55.10 -11.90
CA ALA A 768 59.76 -53.90 -12.17
C ALA A 768 60.56 -52.80 -12.90
N LEU A 769 61.84 -52.63 -12.55
CA LEU A 769 62.73 -51.66 -13.18
C LEU A 769 63.01 -52.01 -14.65
N GLN A 770 63.20 -53.30 -14.96
CA GLN A 770 63.39 -53.78 -16.33
C GLN A 770 62.14 -53.57 -17.20
N GLN A 771 60.94 -53.75 -16.62
CA GLN A 771 59.68 -53.48 -17.31
C GLN A 771 59.50 -51.98 -17.62
N ILE A 772 59.81 -51.10 -16.66
CA ILE A 772 59.75 -49.64 -16.87
C ILE A 772 60.75 -49.20 -17.93
N ILE A 773 61.99 -49.71 -17.91
CA ILE A 773 63.00 -49.41 -18.95
C ILE A 773 62.49 -49.85 -20.34
N GLY A 774 61.84 -51.00 -20.45
CA GLY A 774 61.20 -51.46 -21.69
C GLY A 774 60.08 -50.52 -22.15
N ASN A 775 59.23 -50.07 -21.24
CA ASN A 775 58.14 -49.14 -21.50
C ASN A 775 58.64 -47.76 -21.98
N PHE A 776 59.71 -47.23 -21.39
CA PHE A 776 60.32 -45.96 -21.83
C PHE A 776 61.02 -46.08 -23.19
N LYS A 777 61.65 -47.22 -23.51
CA LYS A 777 62.20 -47.46 -24.85
C LYS A 777 61.10 -47.55 -25.92
N ALA A 778 59.97 -48.19 -25.59
CA ALA A 778 58.80 -48.22 -26.47
C ALA A 778 58.13 -46.85 -26.62
N LEU A 779 58.14 -46.04 -25.56
CA LEU A 779 57.64 -44.66 -25.59
C LEU A 779 58.55 -43.75 -26.43
N GLN A 780 59.87 -43.92 -26.32
CA GLN A 780 60.87 -43.21 -27.11
C GLN A 780 60.67 -43.49 -28.61
N SER A 781 60.52 -44.76 -29.01
CA SER A 781 60.31 -45.10 -30.43
C SER A 781 58.99 -44.53 -30.97
N LYS A 782 57.92 -44.51 -30.16
CA LYS A 782 56.65 -43.87 -30.55
C LYS A 782 56.74 -42.34 -30.64
N LEU A 783 57.49 -41.68 -29.75
CA LEU A 783 57.73 -40.24 -29.82
C LEU A 783 58.60 -39.85 -31.02
N GLU A 784 59.58 -40.67 -31.37
CA GLU A 784 60.40 -40.52 -32.58
C GLU A 784 59.56 -40.65 -33.88
N THR A 785 58.48 -41.44 -33.86
CA THR A 785 57.52 -41.52 -34.99
C THR A 785 56.53 -40.35 -35.08
N LEU A 786 56.37 -39.58 -34.00
CA LEU A 786 55.53 -38.37 -33.93
C LEU A 786 56.31 -37.08 -34.22
N HIS A 787 57.64 -37.16 -34.17
CA HIS A 787 58.56 -36.10 -34.56
C HIS A 787 58.55 -35.91 -36.08
#